data_AF-A0A1V3WI61-F1
#
_entry.id   AF-A0A1V3WI61-F1
#
_cell.length_a   1.000
_cell.length_b   1.000
_cell.length_c   1.000
_cell.angle_alpha   90.00
_cell.angle_beta   90.00
_cell.angle_gamma   90.00
#
_symmetry.space_group_name_H-M   'P 1'
#
loop_
_entity.id
_entity.type
_entity.pdbx_description
1 polymer ?
#
loop_
_entity_poly.entity_id
_entity_poly.type
_entity_poly.pdbx_seq_one_letter_code
_entity_poly.pdbx_strand_id
1 'polypeptide(L)'
;MTIAKPRSTESRPVSRYHWVPAAAGWTVGVIATLSLLASMSPLIRWIIKVPREFINSYLFNFPDTSFAWSFVLALLAAALTARKRIAWLLLLGNMVLAAFLNAADIAAGGNTAAENFGENLGFAVHVVAIVVLVLGYREFWAKVRRAALFKAAAVLLAGGAIGILISWGLVELFPGSLAAPDRLPYVANRVVGFALADPDLFTGRPHVFLNAIFGLFGAFALIAATIVLFQSQRADNALTGEDESAIRGLLELYGNSDSLGYFATRRDKSVVFAPSGRAAVTYRVEIGVCLASGDPVGDPRAWPQAVDAWLRLCQTYGWSPGVMGASSQGAQTYREAGLNALELGDEAILRPTDFKLSGPEMRGVRQAVTRARRAGLTVRIRRHRDISAAEMEQTIARADAWRDTETERGFSMALGRLGDPADSDCLLVEALDPDNRVVAMLSLVPWGTTGVSLDLMRRSPESPNGTIELMVSELALHAESLGLSRISLNFAMFRSAFEQGAQLGAGPVARLWRWLLIFFSRWWQIETLYRSNQKYQPEWVPRYACYEDARLIPKVGVASVIAEGFLVLPFSRRNKAHTGHHPAVPEPLAATGLLHHDGSAPDITELQQVDLADDEVGRRLPEQVRVRLNKLKTLRRNGIDAYPVGRSPSHTVAQAMGADDKATLSVSGRILRVRHYGGVLFAHLRDWTGEMQLLLDNSCLQQGRAADFNATIDLGDLVEMTGHMGSSKREPGH
;
A
#
# COMPACT_ATOMS: atom_id res chain seq x y z
N MET A 1 -20.68 -11.91 32.05
CA MET A 1 -19.45 -11.68 31.26
C MET A 1 -19.54 -12.60 30.06
N THR A 2 -20.00 -12.07 28.94
CA THR A 2 -20.28 -12.85 27.73
C THR A 2 -19.10 -12.67 26.80
N ILE A 3 -18.28 -13.71 26.67
CA ILE A 3 -17.17 -13.73 25.72
C ILE A 3 -17.79 -13.88 24.33
N ALA A 4 -17.95 -12.76 23.63
CA ALA A 4 -18.34 -12.77 22.23
C ALA A 4 -17.13 -13.21 21.40
N LYS A 5 -17.27 -14.33 20.69
CA LYS A 5 -16.34 -14.77 19.66
C LYS A 5 -16.20 -13.63 18.64
N PRO A 6 -14.97 -13.21 18.23
CA PRO A 6 -14.85 -12.27 17.14
C PRO A 6 -15.59 -12.85 15.95
N ARG A 7 -16.48 -12.06 15.34
CA ARG A 7 -17.08 -12.40 14.05
C ARG A 7 -15.90 -12.73 13.14
N SER A 8 -15.74 -14.00 12.80
CA SER A 8 -15.00 -14.37 11.60
C SER A 8 -15.56 -13.48 10.51
N THR A 9 -14.74 -12.61 9.94
CA THR A 9 -15.01 -11.99 8.65
C THR A 9 -15.44 -13.13 7.76
N GLU A 10 -16.75 -13.22 7.48
CA GLU A 10 -17.27 -14.14 6.48
C GLU A 10 -16.40 -13.89 5.25
N SER A 11 -15.64 -14.90 4.85
CA SER A 11 -14.96 -14.91 3.56
C SER A 11 -16.00 -14.41 2.56
N ARG A 12 -15.78 -13.24 1.96
CA ARG A 12 -16.73 -12.62 1.02
C ARG A 12 -17.25 -13.74 0.12
N PRO A 13 -18.57 -14.00 0.07
CA PRO A 13 -19.10 -15.16 -0.63
C PRO A 13 -18.59 -15.12 -2.06
N VAL A 14 -17.76 -16.11 -2.42
CA VAL A 14 -17.20 -16.21 -3.76
C VAL A 14 -18.36 -16.44 -4.70
N SER A 15 -18.64 -15.45 -5.54
CA SER A 15 -19.70 -15.52 -6.53
C SER A 15 -19.58 -16.79 -7.37
N ARG A 16 -20.72 -17.44 -7.66
CA ARG A 16 -20.78 -18.62 -8.54
C ARG A 16 -20.15 -18.37 -9.91
N TYR A 17 -20.07 -17.11 -10.34
CA TYR A 17 -19.58 -16.70 -11.65
C TYR A 17 -18.13 -16.17 -11.64
N HIS A 18 -17.41 -16.26 -10.51
CA HIS A 18 -16.02 -15.74 -10.41
C HIS A 18 -15.05 -16.28 -11.46
N TRP A 19 -15.33 -17.45 -12.06
CA TRP A 19 -14.55 -18.08 -13.11
C TRP A 19 -14.77 -17.48 -14.50
N VAL A 20 -15.89 -16.76 -14.73
CA VAL A 20 -16.31 -16.26 -16.04
C VAL A 20 -15.27 -15.35 -16.70
N PRO A 21 -14.68 -14.35 -16.01
CA PRO A 21 -13.64 -13.50 -16.62
C PRO A 21 -12.39 -14.29 -17.05
N ALA A 22 -11.97 -15.26 -16.24
CA ALA A 22 -10.81 -16.10 -16.55
C ALA A 22 -11.08 -17.01 -17.75
N ALA A 23 -12.26 -17.63 -17.82
CA ALA A 23 -12.65 -18.45 -18.96
C ALA A 23 -12.78 -17.62 -20.24
N ALA A 24 -13.48 -16.49 -20.21
CA ALA A 24 -13.61 -15.60 -21.36
C ALA A 24 -12.25 -15.10 -21.86
N GLY A 25 -11.38 -14.68 -20.93
CA GLY A 25 -10.01 -14.27 -21.23
C GLY A 25 -9.19 -15.39 -21.88
N TRP A 26 -9.26 -16.62 -21.34
CA TRP A 26 -8.57 -17.78 -21.92
C TRP A 26 -9.08 -18.15 -23.31
N THR A 27 -10.40 -18.20 -23.52
CA THR A 27 -10.98 -18.54 -24.82
C THR A 27 -10.55 -17.55 -25.89
N VAL A 28 -10.67 -16.24 -25.63
CA VAL A 28 -10.23 -15.21 -26.57
C VAL A 28 -8.71 -15.23 -26.74
N GLY A 29 -7.94 -15.52 -25.68
CA GLY A 29 -6.49 -15.63 -25.72
C GLY A 29 -5.99 -16.77 -26.61
N VAL A 30 -6.61 -17.95 -26.53
CA VAL A 30 -6.30 -19.09 -27.40
C VAL A 30 -6.59 -18.75 -28.86
N ILE A 31 -7.73 -18.11 -29.13
CA ILE A 31 -8.09 -17.64 -30.49
C ILE A 31 -7.04 -16.63 -30.99
N ALA A 32 -6.63 -15.68 -30.16
CA ALA A 32 -5.60 -14.69 -30.49
C ALA A 32 -4.26 -15.35 -30.83
N THR A 33 -3.80 -16.32 -30.03
CA THR A 33 -2.55 -17.06 -30.27
C THR A 33 -2.62 -17.86 -31.57
N LEU A 34 -3.70 -18.60 -31.80
CA LEU A 34 -3.89 -19.35 -33.05
C LEU A 34 -3.92 -18.41 -34.26
N SER A 35 -4.59 -17.26 -34.15
CA SER A 35 -4.66 -16.26 -35.22
C SER A 35 -3.29 -15.66 -35.54
N LEU A 36 -2.47 -15.40 -34.51
CA LEU A 36 -1.09 -14.95 -34.69
C LEU A 36 -0.23 -16.01 -35.39
N LEU A 37 -0.27 -17.26 -34.92
CA LEU A 37 0.51 -18.36 -35.49
C LEU A 37 0.11 -18.65 -36.94
N ALA A 38 -1.19 -18.63 -37.24
CA ALA A 38 -1.72 -18.78 -38.59
C ALA A 38 -1.33 -17.61 -39.51
N SER A 39 -1.18 -16.40 -38.95
CA SER A 39 -0.70 -15.23 -39.71
C SER A 39 0.80 -15.34 -40.03
N MET A 40 1.61 -15.87 -39.10
CA MET A 40 3.06 -16.02 -39.26
C MET A 40 3.48 -17.20 -40.15
N SER A 41 2.74 -18.32 -40.12
CA SER A 41 3.13 -19.56 -40.78
C SER A 41 2.07 -20.07 -41.75
N PRO A 42 2.36 -20.10 -43.07
CA PRO A 42 1.49 -20.73 -44.06
C PRO A 42 1.23 -22.22 -43.78
N LEU A 43 2.22 -22.93 -43.20
CA LEU A 43 2.09 -24.34 -42.83
C LEU A 43 1.06 -24.52 -41.71
N ILE A 44 1.14 -23.71 -40.65
CA ILE A 44 0.16 -23.76 -39.55
C ILE A 44 -1.22 -23.42 -40.08
N ARG A 45 -1.34 -22.39 -40.91
CA ARG A 45 -2.61 -21.98 -41.54
C ARG A 45 -3.24 -23.12 -42.36
N TRP A 46 -2.42 -23.86 -43.10
CA TRP A 46 -2.88 -25.02 -43.86
C TRP A 46 -3.37 -26.15 -42.95
N ILE A 47 -2.63 -26.47 -41.89
CA ILE A 47 -3.00 -27.52 -40.91
C ILE A 47 -4.34 -27.20 -40.24
N ILE A 48 -4.57 -25.94 -39.85
CA ILE A 48 -5.77 -25.54 -39.12
C ILE A 48 -6.90 -25.04 -40.04
N LYS A 49 -6.79 -25.19 -41.36
CA LYS A 49 -7.72 -24.57 -42.32
C LYS A 49 -9.19 -24.84 -42.01
N VAL A 50 -9.55 -26.12 -41.84
CA VAL A 50 -10.93 -26.56 -41.58
C VAL A 50 -11.48 -26.02 -40.26
N PRO A 51 -10.83 -26.23 -39.09
CA PRO A 51 -11.35 -25.69 -37.83
C PRO A 51 -11.34 -24.15 -37.81
N ARG A 52 -10.39 -23.51 -38.50
CA ARG A 52 -10.31 -22.05 -38.60
C ARG A 52 -11.48 -21.47 -39.38
N GLU A 53 -11.77 -22.01 -40.57
CA GLU A 53 -12.88 -21.54 -41.41
C GLU A 53 -14.21 -21.72 -40.68
N PHE A 54 -14.38 -22.86 -40.00
CA PHE A 54 -15.55 -23.09 -39.15
C PHE A 54 -15.68 -22.05 -38.03
N ILE A 55 -14.60 -21.77 -37.30
CA ILE A 55 -14.62 -20.76 -36.23
C ILE A 55 -14.92 -19.38 -36.81
N ASN A 56 -14.25 -18.98 -37.90
CA ASN A 56 -14.41 -17.69 -38.54
C ASN A 56 -15.86 -17.44 -39.00
N SER A 57 -16.47 -18.44 -39.62
CA SER A 57 -17.82 -18.32 -40.17
C SER A 57 -18.91 -18.36 -39.11
N TYR A 58 -18.78 -19.21 -38.08
CA TYR A 58 -19.92 -19.53 -37.21
C TYR A 58 -19.75 -19.19 -35.73
N LEU A 59 -18.53 -19.00 -35.22
CA LEU A 59 -18.28 -18.88 -33.78
C LEU A 59 -17.63 -17.56 -33.37
N PHE A 60 -16.61 -17.12 -34.09
CA PHE A 60 -15.82 -15.97 -33.71
C PHE A 60 -14.98 -15.50 -34.89
N ASN A 61 -15.00 -14.20 -35.19
CA ASN A 61 -14.23 -13.64 -36.30
C ASN A 61 -12.73 -13.98 -36.19
N PHE A 62 -12.25 -14.82 -37.11
CA PHE A 62 -10.90 -15.35 -37.22
C PHE A 62 -10.40 -15.13 -38.66
N PRO A 63 -10.01 -13.89 -39.01
CA PRO A 63 -9.60 -13.56 -40.35
C PRO A 63 -8.27 -14.25 -40.72
N ASP A 64 -8.11 -14.49 -42.01
CA ASP A 64 -7.06 -15.32 -42.59
C ASP A 64 -5.62 -14.83 -42.35
N THR A 65 -5.43 -13.51 -42.39
CA THR A 65 -4.12 -12.85 -42.25
C THR A 65 -4.30 -11.44 -41.67
N SER A 66 -4.21 -11.30 -40.35
CA SER A 66 -4.25 -9.98 -39.70
C SER A 66 -3.50 -9.98 -38.37
N PHE A 67 -2.26 -9.48 -38.39
CA PHE A 67 -1.48 -9.21 -37.18
C PHE A 67 -2.17 -8.20 -36.25
N ALA A 68 -2.87 -7.23 -36.85
CA ALA A 68 -3.61 -6.24 -36.10
C ALA A 68 -4.78 -6.88 -35.34
N TRP A 69 -5.55 -7.77 -35.98
CA TRP A 69 -6.67 -8.44 -35.33
C TRP A 69 -6.23 -9.41 -34.24
N SER A 70 -5.18 -10.21 -34.47
CA SER A 70 -4.64 -11.08 -33.41
C SER A 70 -4.16 -10.29 -32.20
N PHE A 71 -3.61 -9.08 -32.41
CA PHE A 71 -3.29 -8.16 -31.34
C PHE A 71 -4.53 -7.58 -30.64
N VAL A 72 -5.58 -7.17 -31.37
CA VAL A 72 -6.88 -6.76 -30.78
C VAL A 72 -7.42 -7.86 -29.86
N LEU A 73 -7.44 -9.11 -30.33
CA LEU A 73 -7.93 -10.24 -29.56
C LEU A 73 -7.05 -10.51 -28.33
N ALA A 74 -5.73 -10.41 -28.46
CA ALA A 74 -4.83 -10.53 -27.31
C ALA A 74 -5.09 -9.45 -26.25
N LEU A 75 -5.35 -8.20 -26.68
CA LEU A 75 -5.73 -7.11 -25.77
C LEU A 75 -7.08 -7.33 -25.12
N LEU A 76 -8.07 -7.80 -25.89
CA LEU A 76 -9.39 -8.13 -25.37
C LEU A 76 -9.30 -9.25 -24.34
N ALA A 77 -8.54 -10.32 -24.62
CA ALA A 77 -8.26 -11.41 -23.70
C ALA A 77 -7.61 -10.93 -22.39
N ALA A 78 -6.57 -10.09 -22.49
CA ALA A 78 -5.91 -9.51 -21.34
C ALA A 78 -6.85 -8.61 -20.52
N ALA A 79 -7.68 -7.81 -21.19
CA ALA A 79 -8.64 -6.91 -20.54
C ALA A 79 -9.81 -7.66 -19.88
N LEU A 80 -10.28 -8.76 -20.46
CA LEU A 80 -11.27 -9.66 -19.87
C LEU A 80 -10.71 -10.34 -18.62
N THR A 81 -9.47 -10.85 -18.70
CA THR A 81 -8.74 -11.43 -17.56
C THR A 81 -8.56 -10.41 -16.44
N ALA A 82 -8.30 -9.14 -16.81
CA ALA A 82 -8.24 -8.00 -15.90
C ALA A 82 -9.62 -7.45 -15.49
N ARG A 83 -10.72 -8.17 -15.78
CA ARG A 83 -12.10 -7.87 -15.37
C ARG A 83 -12.62 -6.50 -15.82
N LYS A 84 -12.13 -5.97 -16.95
CA LYS A 84 -12.51 -4.64 -17.46
C LYS A 84 -13.94 -4.65 -18.01
N ARG A 85 -14.78 -3.71 -17.53
CA ARG A 85 -16.17 -3.54 -18.00
C ARG A 85 -16.29 -3.32 -19.50
N ILE A 86 -15.39 -2.51 -20.06
CA ILE A 86 -15.44 -2.22 -21.49
C ILE A 86 -15.12 -3.44 -22.35
N ALA A 87 -14.23 -4.32 -21.88
CA ALA A 87 -13.90 -5.57 -22.58
C ALA A 87 -15.07 -6.54 -22.56
N TRP A 88 -15.78 -6.63 -21.43
CA TRP A 88 -17.03 -7.37 -21.34
C TRP A 88 -18.10 -6.82 -22.29
N LEU A 89 -18.29 -5.49 -22.34
CA LEU A 89 -19.23 -4.86 -23.28
C LEU A 89 -18.87 -5.16 -24.74
N LEU A 90 -17.59 -5.05 -25.10
CA LEU A 90 -17.12 -5.34 -26.46
C LEU A 90 -17.32 -6.82 -26.82
N LEU A 91 -16.98 -7.74 -25.92
CA LEU A 91 -17.20 -9.17 -26.14
C LEU A 91 -18.71 -9.48 -26.24
N LEU A 92 -19.53 -8.96 -25.34
CA LEU A 92 -20.98 -9.16 -25.34
C LEU A 92 -21.59 -8.62 -26.64
N GLY A 93 -21.22 -7.39 -27.04
CA GLY A 93 -21.67 -6.80 -28.30
C GLY A 93 -21.27 -7.64 -29.51
N ASN A 94 -20.04 -8.17 -29.53
CA ASN A 94 -19.58 -9.09 -30.57
C ASN A 94 -20.41 -10.39 -30.60
N MET A 95 -20.70 -10.99 -29.44
CA MET A 95 -21.53 -12.20 -29.37
C MET A 95 -22.97 -11.94 -29.81
N VAL A 96 -23.55 -10.79 -29.46
CA VAL A 96 -24.90 -10.39 -29.89
C VAL A 96 -24.95 -10.17 -31.40
N LEU A 97 -23.96 -9.46 -31.96
CA LEU A 97 -23.87 -9.24 -33.40
C LEU A 97 -23.73 -10.56 -34.16
N ALA A 98 -22.83 -11.44 -33.71
CA ALA A 98 -22.62 -12.74 -34.35
C ALA A 98 -23.84 -13.67 -34.20
N ALA A 99 -24.58 -13.62 -33.09
CA ALA A 99 -25.86 -14.32 -32.96
C ALA A 99 -26.89 -13.79 -33.95
N PHE A 100 -26.95 -12.46 -34.13
CA PHE A 100 -27.86 -11.83 -35.09
C PHE A 100 -27.53 -12.22 -36.54
N LEU A 101 -26.25 -12.22 -36.92
CA LEU A 101 -25.82 -12.64 -38.26
C LEU A 101 -26.18 -14.10 -38.54
N ASN A 102 -25.83 -15.02 -37.64
CA ASN A 102 -26.23 -16.43 -37.79
C ASN A 102 -27.76 -16.59 -37.89
N ALA A 103 -28.53 -15.83 -37.09
CA ALA A 103 -29.99 -15.87 -37.17
C ALA A 103 -30.53 -15.32 -38.51
N ALA A 104 -29.90 -14.30 -39.07
CA ALA A 104 -30.25 -13.75 -40.37
C ALA A 104 -29.94 -14.73 -41.50
N ASP A 105 -28.80 -15.42 -41.45
CA ASP A 105 -28.40 -16.43 -42.44
C ASP A 105 -29.35 -17.64 -42.40
N ILE A 106 -29.70 -18.12 -41.20
CA ILE A 106 -30.72 -19.18 -41.01
C ILE A 106 -32.07 -18.75 -41.61
N ALA A 107 -32.46 -17.48 -41.42
CA ALA A 107 -33.73 -16.95 -41.90
C ALA A 107 -33.73 -16.70 -43.42
N ALA A 108 -32.58 -16.40 -44.03
CA ALA A 108 -32.44 -16.19 -45.46
C ALA A 108 -32.70 -17.49 -46.26
N GLY A 109 -32.35 -18.65 -45.69
CA GLY A 109 -32.55 -19.95 -46.32
C GLY A 109 -31.68 -20.16 -47.56
N GLY A 110 -31.77 -21.36 -48.16
CA GLY A 110 -30.93 -21.74 -49.31
C GLY A 110 -29.56 -22.33 -48.95
N ASN A 111 -29.29 -22.53 -47.65
CA ASN A 111 -28.04 -23.07 -47.13
C ASN A 111 -28.00 -24.61 -47.28
N THR A 112 -26.81 -25.16 -47.48
CA THR A 112 -26.57 -26.61 -47.47
C THR A 112 -26.82 -27.20 -46.07
N ALA A 113 -26.97 -28.53 -45.96
CA ALA A 113 -27.15 -29.18 -44.66
C ALA A 113 -25.97 -28.93 -43.69
N ALA A 114 -24.76 -28.78 -44.22
CA ALA A 114 -23.56 -28.48 -43.44
C ALA A 114 -23.54 -27.03 -42.93
N GLU A 115 -23.93 -26.06 -43.77
CA GLU A 115 -24.04 -24.65 -43.40
C GLU A 115 -25.14 -24.45 -42.35
N ASN A 116 -26.32 -25.02 -42.55
CA ASN A 116 -27.40 -25.00 -41.56
C ASN A 116 -26.96 -25.58 -40.21
N PHE A 117 -26.18 -26.67 -40.21
CA PHE A 117 -25.63 -27.22 -38.97
C PHE A 117 -24.66 -26.25 -38.29
N GLY A 118 -23.77 -25.63 -39.07
CA GLY A 118 -22.82 -24.63 -38.60
C GLY A 118 -23.50 -23.40 -37.98
N GLU A 119 -24.47 -22.81 -38.69
CA GLU A 119 -25.21 -21.62 -38.25
C GLU A 119 -26.03 -21.89 -36.99
N ASN A 120 -26.73 -23.03 -36.93
CA ASN A 120 -27.52 -23.40 -35.74
C ASN A 120 -26.62 -23.64 -34.52
N LEU A 121 -25.49 -24.33 -34.70
CA LEU A 121 -24.52 -24.55 -33.63
C LEU A 121 -23.89 -23.21 -33.19
N GLY A 122 -23.51 -22.37 -34.15
CA GLY A 122 -23.01 -21.02 -33.92
C GLY A 122 -23.98 -20.19 -33.09
N PHE A 123 -25.24 -20.09 -33.53
CA PHE A 123 -26.29 -19.38 -32.82
C PHE A 123 -26.48 -19.88 -31.38
N ALA A 124 -26.56 -21.20 -31.18
CA ALA A 124 -26.70 -21.79 -29.86
C ALA A 124 -25.51 -21.45 -28.93
N VAL A 125 -24.27 -21.55 -29.44
CA VAL A 125 -23.06 -21.19 -28.69
C VAL A 125 -23.08 -19.72 -28.30
N HIS A 126 -23.45 -18.82 -29.22
CA HIS A 126 -23.53 -17.39 -28.93
C HIS A 126 -24.59 -17.06 -27.86
N VAL A 127 -25.78 -17.67 -27.93
CA VAL A 127 -26.83 -17.49 -26.92
C VAL A 127 -26.35 -17.94 -25.54
N VAL A 128 -25.71 -19.11 -25.44
CA VAL A 128 -25.13 -19.61 -24.19
C VAL A 128 -24.06 -18.66 -23.67
N ALA A 129 -23.15 -18.19 -24.54
CA ALA A 129 -22.10 -17.25 -24.18
C ALA A 129 -22.68 -15.93 -23.66
N ILE A 130 -23.71 -15.38 -24.33
CA ILE A 130 -24.43 -14.17 -23.91
C ILE A 130 -25.02 -14.37 -22.50
N VAL A 131 -25.72 -15.48 -22.26
CA VAL A 131 -26.31 -15.77 -20.94
C VAL A 131 -25.24 -15.84 -19.85
N VAL A 132 -24.14 -16.56 -20.09
CA VAL A 132 -23.03 -16.67 -19.13
C VAL A 132 -22.39 -15.31 -18.86
N LEU A 133 -22.15 -14.50 -19.91
CA LEU A 133 -21.57 -13.16 -19.77
C LEU A 133 -22.52 -12.21 -19.03
N VAL A 134 -23.82 -12.27 -19.29
CA VAL A 134 -24.83 -11.45 -18.59
C VAL A 134 -24.94 -11.86 -17.14
N LEU A 135 -24.97 -13.15 -16.80
CA LEU A 135 -25.00 -13.61 -15.42
C LEU A 135 -23.70 -13.25 -14.66
N GLY A 136 -22.56 -13.27 -15.36
CA GLY A 136 -21.25 -12.86 -14.84
C GLY A 136 -20.99 -11.36 -14.81
N TYR A 137 -21.95 -10.48 -15.15
CA TYR A 137 -21.69 -9.04 -15.35
C TYR A 137 -21.07 -8.34 -14.12
N ARG A 138 -21.41 -8.80 -12.91
CA ARG A 138 -20.88 -8.24 -11.64
C ARG A 138 -19.40 -8.53 -11.44
N GLU A 139 -18.86 -9.56 -12.09
CA GLU A 139 -17.44 -9.92 -12.02
C GLU A 139 -16.56 -8.98 -12.83
N PHE A 140 -17.13 -8.30 -13.83
CA PHE A 140 -16.46 -7.28 -14.61
C PHE A 140 -16.74 -5.93 -13.97
N TRP A 141 -15.99 -5.59 -12.92
CA TRP A 141 -16.19 -4.35 -12.18
C TRP A 141 -15.19 -3.25 -12.56
N ALA A 142 -14.06 -3.59 -13.18
CA ALA A 142 -12.96 -2.68 -13.35
C ALA A 142 -13.26 -1.59 -14.39
N LYS A 143 -13.14 -0.32 -13.96
CA LYS A 143 -13.39 0.86 -14.79
C LYS A 143 -12.13 1.21 -15.62
N VAL A 144 -12.36 1.81 -16.78
CA VAL A 144 -11.31 2.43 -17.61
C VAL A 144 -11.42 3.94 -17.48
N ARG A 145 -10.28 4.62 -17.32
CA ARG A 145 -10.24 6.08 -17.12
C ARG A 145 -10.62 6.80 -18.43
N ARG A 146 -11.65 7.65 -18.39
CA ARG A 146 -12.21 8.34 -19.58
C ARG A 146 -11.20 9.21 -20.31
N ALA A 147 -10.35 9.94 -19.59
CA ALA A 147 -9.33 10.82 -20.20
C ALA A 147 -8.24 10.05 -20.97
N ALA A 148 -7.92 8.82 -20.56
CA ALA A 148 -6.96 7.97 -21.26
C ALA A 148 -7.51 7.45 -22.60
N LEU A 149 -8.82 7.24 -22.69
CA LEU A 149 -9.49 6.79 -23.92
C LEU A 149 -9.39 7.84 -25.03
N PHE A 150 -9.55 9.13 -24.72
CA PHE A 150 -9.44 10.19 -25.74
C PHE A 150 -8.02 10.29 -26.32
N LYS A 151 -6.98 10.23 -25.48
CA LYS A 151 -5.59 10.25 -25.95
C LYS A 151 -5.27 9.01 -26.79
N ALA A 152 -5.70 7.82 -26.35
CA ALA A 152 -5.51 6.59 -27.10
C ALA A 152 -6.27 6.60 -28.44
N ALA A 153 -7.51 7.10 -28.46
CA ALA A 153 -8.30 7.25 -29.68
C ALA A 153 -7.65 8.24 -30.66
N ALA A 154 -7.15 9.38 -30.18
CA ALA A 154 -6.43 10.34 -31.02
C ALA A 154 -5.16 9.71 -31.64
N VAL A 155 -4.40 8.93 -30.86
CA VAL A 155 -3.22 8.21 -31.38
C VAL A 155 -3.61 7.13 -32.38
N LEU A 156 -4.70 6.40 -32.15
CA LEU A 156 -5.19 5.38 -33.09
C LEU A 156 -5.63 6.02 -34.42
N LEU A 157 -6.37 7.13 -34.37
CA LEU A 157 -6.82 7.85 -35.56
C LEU A 157 -5.64 8.43 -36.34
N ALA A 158 -4.69 9.08 -35.66
CA ALA A 158 -3.50 9.64 -36.30
C ALA A 158 -2.61 8.54 -36.90
N GLY A 159 -2.35 7.47 -36.14
CA GLY A 159 -1.57 6.32 -36.62
C GLY A 159 -2.25 5.60 -37.79
N GLY A 160 -3.57 5.43 -37.73
CA GLY A 160 -4.37 4.85 -38.80
C GLY A 160 -4.33 5.70 -40.07
N ALA A 161 -4.49 7.02 -39.96
CA ALA A 161 -4.39 7.93 -41.09
C ALA A 161 -3.00 7.89 -41.76
N ILE A 162 -1.92 7.92 -40.97
CA ILE A 162 -0.55 7.77 -41.48
C ILE A 162 -0.38 6.42 -42.18
N GLY A 163 -0.84 5.33 -41.55
CA GLY A 163 -0.79 3.99 -42.11
C GLY A 163 -1.53 3.86 -43.44
N ILE A 164 -2.72 4.47 -43.55
CA ILE A 164 -3.51 4.53 -44.78
C ILE A 164 -2.75 5.29 -45.87
N LEU A 165 -2.21 6.48 -45.57
CA LEU A 165 -1.51 7.31 -46.56
C LEU A 165 -0.28 6.61 -47.15
N ILE A 166 0.55 6.01 -46.30
CA ILE A 166 1.74 5.26 -46.74
C ILE A 166 1.31 4.03 -47.55
N SER A 167 0.33 3.27 -47.06
CA SER A 167 -0.18 2.08 -47.73
C SER A 167 -0.79 2.40 -49.08
N TRP A 168 -1.53 3.51 -49.19
CA TRP A 168 -2.10 3.98 -50.44
C TRP A 168 -1.00 4.35 -51.45
N GLY A 169 0.03 5.08 -51.02
CA GLY A 169 1.20 5.36 -51.87
C GLY A 169 1.92 4.09 -52.37
N LEU A 170 2.03 3.05 -51.52
CA LEU A 170 2.60 1.76 -51.91
C LEU A 170 1.74 1.02 -52.95
N VAL A 171 0.41 1.05 -52.82
CA VAL A 171 -0.50 0.47 -53.82
C VAL A 171 -0.45 1.24 -55.13
N GLU A 172 -0.30 2.56 -55.11
CA GLU A 172 -0.17 3.34 -56.34
C GLU A 172 1.12 2.99 -57.10
N LEU A 173 2.21 2.73 -56.39
CA LEU A 173 3.49 2.31 -56.99
C LEU A 173 3.49 0.85 -57.46
N PHE A 174 2.76 -0.03 -56.75
CA PHE A 174 2.73 -1.47 -57.01
C PHE A 174 1.29 -2.02 -56.98
N PRO A 175 0.43 -1.64 -57.94
CA PRO A 175 -1.02 -1.89 -57.85
C PRO A 175 -1.43 -3.35 -58.02
N GLY A 176 -0.57 -4.20 -58.60
CA GLY A 176 -0.95 -5.57 -58.96
C GLY A 176 -2.13 -5.56 -59.94
N SER A 177 -3.19 -6.31 -59.63
CA SER A 177 -4.43 -6.33 -60.42
C SER A 177 -5.54 -5.45 -59.83
N LEU A 178 -5.28 -4.69 -58.75
CA LEU A 178 -6.30 -3.91 -58.06
C LEU A 178 -6.68 -2.64 -58.84
N ALA A 179 -7.98 -2.48 -59.10
CA ALA A 179 -8.51 -1.34 -59.84
C ALA A 179 -8.32 -0.02 -59.08
N ALA A 180 -8.02 1.05 -59.82
CA ALA A 180 -7.78 2.40 -59.27
C ALA A 180 -8.84 2.91 -58.27
N PRO A 181 -10.16 2.81 -58.53
CA PRO A 181 -11.17 3.31 -57.58
C PRO A 181 -11.19 2.52 -56.26
N ASP A 182 -10.75 1.26 -56.28
CA ASP A 182 -10.80 0.36 -55.13
C ASP A 182 -9.54 0.44 -54.26
N ARG A 183 -8.48 1.12 -54.71
CA ARG A 183 -7.17 1.16 -54.00
C ARG A 183 -7.28 1.76 -52.60
N LEU A 184 -7.87 2.95 -52.48
CA LEU A 184 -8.01 3.63 -51.19
C LEU A 184 -9.02 2.92 -50.26
N PRO A 185 -10.23 2.53 -50.72
CA PRO A 185 -11.15 1.71 -49.93
C PRO A 185 -10.55 0.39 -49.43
N TYR A 186 -9.81 -0.32 -50.30
CA TYR A 186 -9.15 -1.59 -49.96
C TYR A 186 -8.07 -1.39 -48.87
N VAL A 187 -7.23 -0.36 -49.02
CA VAL A 187 -6.21 -0.02 -48.02
C VAL A 187 -6.83 0.38 -46.69
N ALA A 188 -7.88 1.20 -46.69
CA ALA A 188 -8.59 1.59 -45.48
C ALA A 188 -9.18 0.37 -44.74
N ASN A 189 -9.80 -0.57 -45.47
CA ASN A 189 -10.30 -1.83 -44.93
C ASN A 189 -9.18 -2.68 -44.30
N ARG A 190 -7.99 -2.72 -44.91
CA ARG A 190 -6.86 -3.52 -44.41
C ARG A 190 -6.12 -2.90 -43.24
N VAL A 191 -5.97 -1.56 -43.21
CA VAL A 191 -5.23 -0.86 -42.15
C VAL A 191 -6.09 -0.62 -40.91
N VAL A 192 -7.34 -0.15 -41.08
CA VAL A 192 -8.23 0.24 -39.98
C VAL A 192 -9.41 -0.72 -39.83
N GLY A 193 -9.96 -1.19 -40.94
CA GLY A 193 -11.09 -2.13 -40.95
C GLY A 193 -10.72 -3.54 -40.50
N PHE A 194 -9.46 -3.83 -40.16
CA PHE A 194 -8.97 -5.16 -39.77
C PHE A 194 -9.34 -6.30 -40.74
N ALA A 195 -9.60 -5.97 -42.02
CA ALA A 195 -10.14 -6.87 -43.03
C ALA A 195 -11.58 -7.38 -42.74
N LEU A 196 -12.44 -6.55 -42.14
CA LEU A 196 -13.85 -6.87 -41.89
C LEU A 196 -14.68 -6.97 -43.18
N ALA A 197 -14.37 -6.20 -44.22
CA ALA A 197 -15.04 -6.33 -45.51
C ALA A 197 -14.37 -7.43 -46.36
N ASP A 198 -15.21 -8.26 -46.98
CA ASP A 198 -14.78 -9.38 -47.81
C ASP A 198 -13.87 -8.88 -48.96
N PRO A 199 -12.69 -9.49 -49.19
CA PRO A 199 -11.85 -9.20 -50.34
C PRO A 199 -12.57 -9.24 -51.69
N ASP A 200 -13.65 -10.00 -51.81
CA ASP A 200 -14.39 -10.17 -53.06
C ASP A 200 -15.32 -8.97 -53.38
N LEU A 201 -15.45 -8.01 -52.46
CA LEU A 201 -16.10 -6.71 -52.71
C LEU A 201 -15.23 -5.76 -53.55
N PHE A 202 -13.97 -6.10 -53.81
CA PHE A 202 -13.01 -5.26 -54.53
C PHE A 202 -12.57 -5.91 -55.84
N THR A 203 -12.39 -5.09 -56.88
CA THR A 203 -11.99 -5.58 -58.20
C THR A 203 -10.46 -5.73 -58.31
N GLY A 204 -10.01 -6.98 -58.17
CA GLY A 204 -8.59 -7.35 -58.25
C GLY A 204 -7.88 -7.42 -56.90
N ARG A 205 -6.59 -7.73 -56.90
CA ARG A 205 -5.82 -7.97 -55.66
C ARG A 205 -4.40 -7.37 -55.76
N PRO A 206 -3.91 -6.71 -54.69
CA PRO A 206 -2.52 -6.27 -54.64
C PRO A 206 -1.59 -7.46 -54.34
N HIS A 207 -0.27 -7.25 -54.47
CA HIS A 207 0.71 -8.27 -54.11
C HIS A 207 0.56 -8.73 -52.65
N VAL A 208 0.72 -10.04 -52.42
CA VAL A 208 0.51 -10.68 -51.10
C VAL A 208 1.36 -10.03 -49.99
N PHE A 209 2.58 -9.59 -50.30
CA PHE A 209 3.46 -8.91 -49.36
C PHE A 209 2.92 -7.55 -48.90
N LEU A 210 2.23 -6.81 -49.78
CA LEU A 210 1.63 -5.53 -49.43
C LEU A 210 0.48 -5.67 -48.42
N ASN A 211 -0.31 -6.74 -48.54
CA ASN A 211 -1.36 -7.05 -47.56
C ASN A 211 -0.78 -7.24 -46.14
N ALA A 212 0.40 -7.86 -46.03
CA ALA A 212 1.08 -8.01 -44.74
C ALA A 212 1.55 -6.66 -44.18
N ILE A 213 2.07 -5.78 -45.04
CA ILE A 213 2.50 -4.42 -44.66
C ILE A 213 1.31 -3.57 -44.17
N PHE A 214 0.17 -3.61 -44.85
CA PHE A 214 -1.01 -2.81 -44.47
C PHE A 214 -1.52 -3.23 -43.08
N GLY A 215 -1.61 -4.54 -42.85
CA GLY A 215 -1.95 -5.09 -41.53
C GLY A 215 -0.93 -4.73 -40.46
N LEU A 216 0.36 -4.62 -40.80
CA LEU A 216 1.40 -4.21 -39.87
C LEU A 216 1.26 -2.75 -39.44
N PHE A 217 0.93 -1.83 -40.36
CA PHE A 217 0.68 -0.43 -40.00
C PHE A 217 -0.54 -0.28 -39.08
N GLY A 218 -1.62 -1.01 -39.34
CA GLY A 218 -2.77 -1.09 -38.45
C GLY A 218 -2.39 -1.62 -37.05
N ALA A 219 -1.56 -2.67 -37.01
CA ALA A 219 -1.04 -3.22 -35.77
C ALA A 219 -0.19 -2.21 -34.99
N PHE A 220 0.71 -1.47 -35.65
CA PHE A 220 1.52 -0.44 -35.01
C PHE A 220 0.70 0.72 -34.46
N ALA A 221 -0.30 1.21 -35.21
CA ALA A 221 -1.22 2.24 -34.73
C ALA A 221 -1.96 1.77 -33.47
N LEU A 222 -2.42 0.52 -33.46
CA LEU A 222 -3.09 -0.09 -32.32
C LEU A 222 -2.16 -0.32 -31.12
N ILE A 223 -0.93 -0.78 -31.35
CA ILE A 223 0.11 -0.92 -30.32
C ILE A 223 0.41 0.44 -29.70
N ALA A 224 0.61 1.48 -30.50
CA ALA A 224 0.88 2.84 -30.02
C ALA A 224 -0.29 3.40 -29.20
N ALA A 225 -1.53 3.24 -29.69
CA ALA A 225 -2.73 3.65 -28.96
C ALA A 225 -2.88 2.91 -27.62
N THR A 226 -2.56 1.62 -27.62
CA THR A 226 -2.57 0.77 -26.42
C THR A 226 -1.51 1.18 -25.41
N ILE A 227 -0.29 1.48 -25.87
CA ILE A 227 0.78 1.99 -25.03
C ILE A 227 0.35 3.31 -24.37
N VAL A 228 -0.27 4.22 -25.12
CA VAL A 228 -0.77 5.51 -24.60
C VAL A 228 -1.90 5.29 -23.58
N LEU A 229 -2.80 4.34 -23.85
CA LEU A 229 -3.87 3.97 -22.93
C LEU A 229 -3.33 3.48 -21.58
N PHE A 230 -2.23 2.70 -21.59
CA PHE A 230 -1.59 2.19 -20.38
C PHE A 230 -0.68 3.21 -19.69
N GLN A 231 0.00 4.10 -20.42
CA GLN A 231 0.86 5.14 -19.84
C GLN A 231 0.07 6.20 -19.06
N SER A 232 -1.14 6.54 -19.51
CA SER A 232 -2.02 7.54 -18.86
C SER A 232 -2.55 7.10 -17.47
N GLN A 233 -2.31 5.85 -17.07
CA GLN A 233 -2.70 5.34 -15.74
C GLN A 233 -1.69 5.67 -14.64
N ARG A 234 -0.46 6.09 -14.97
CA ARG A 234 0.65 6.23 -14.01
C ARG A 234 0.88 7.65 -13.48
N ALA A 235 0.36 8.69 -14.12
CA ALA A 235 0.91 10.05 -13.97
C ALA A 235 0.19 11.02 -13.00
N ASP A 236 -1.03 10.73 -12.52
CA ASP A 236 -1.84 11.77 -11.83
C ASP A 236 -2.12 11.52 -10.34
N ASN A 237 -1.69 10.38 -9.77
CA ASN A 237 -1.98 10.03 -8.36
C ASN A 237 -0.73 10.12 -7.46
N ALA A 238 0.21 10.99 -7.78
CA ALA A 238 1.36 11.19 -6.91
C ALA A 238 0.93 11.83 -5.58
N LEU A 239 1.72 11.61 -4.53
CA LEU A 239 1.51 12.22 -3.23
C LEU A 239 1.44 13.74 -3.36
N THR A 240 0.39 14.37 -2.84
CA THR A 240 0.36 15.84 -2.67
C THR A 240 1.13 16.25 -1.42
N GLY A 241 1.43 17.54 -1.28
CA GLY A 241 2.07 18.04 -0.04
C GLY A 241 1.20 17.83 1.20
N GLU A 242 -0.12 18.07 1.10
CA GLU A 242 -1.05 17.81 2.22
C GLU A 242 -1.09 16.32 2.59
N ASP A 243 -1.03 15.42 1.60
CA ASP A 243 -0.93 13.98 1.84
C ASP A 243 0.38 13.62 2.57
N GLU A 244 1.52 14.19 2.14
CA GLU A 244 2.82 13.98 2.79
C GLU A 244 2.80 14.50 4.23
N SER A 245 2.23 15.69 4.44
CA SER A 245 2.05 16.30 5.77
C SER A 245 1.23 15.38 6.68
N ALA A 246 0.07 14.90 6.23
CA ALA A 246 -0.77 13.98 7.00
C ALA A 246 -0.04 12.66 7.33
N ILE A 247 0.69 12.06 6.38
CA ILE A 247 1.49 10.86 6.62
C ILE A 247 2.56 11.12 7.69
N ARG A 248 3.25 12.26 7.64
CA ARG A 248 4.25 12.63 8.65
C ARG A 248 3.64 12.79 10.03
N GLY A 249 2.48 13.43 10.15
CA GLY A 249 1.74 13.50 11.42
C GLY A 249 1.41 12.11 11.96
N LEU A 250 0.96 11.18 11.10
CA LEU A 250 0.74 9.78 11.50
C LEU A 250 2.03 9.07 11.93
N LEU A 251 3.17 9.35 11.30
CA LEU A 251 4.48 8.79 11.65
C LEU A 251 5.03 9.37 12.97
N GLU A 252 4.81 10.64 13.27
CA GLU A 252 5.19 11.21 14.56
C GLU A 252 4.41 10.58 15.71
N LEU A 253 3.13 10.32 15.50
CA LEU A 253 2.26 9.71 16.51
C LEU A 253 2.45 8.19 16.66
N TYR A 254 2.62 7.48 15.55
CA TYR A 254 2.56 6.01 15.50
C TYR A 254 3.77 5.34 14.85
N GLY A 255 4.74 6.08 14.31
CA GLY A 255 5.87 5.56 13.54
C GLY A 255 6.89 4.74 14.35
N ASN A 256 6.73 4.63 15.67
CA ASN A 256 7.62 3.81 16.53
C ASN A 256 7.51 2.29 16.27
N SER A 257 6.44 1.84 15.60
CA SER A 257 6.14 0.42 15.41
C SER A 257 6.91 -0.24 14.25
N ASP A 258 7.23 0.52 13.20
CA ASP A 258 7.82 -0.04 11.98
C ASP A 258 8.98 0.81 11.44
N SER A 259 10.14 0.20 11.28
CA SER A 259 11.38 0.81 10.75
C SER A 259 11.29 1.18 9.28
N LEU A 260 10.33 0.63 8.54
CA LEU A 260 10.08 0.97 7.14
C LEU A 260 9.01 2.04 6.96
N GLY A 261 8.36 2.48 8.05
CA GLY A 261 7.25 3.43 8.00
C GLY A 261 7.61 4.77 7.34
N TYR A 262 8.80 5.29 7.59
CA TYR A 262 9.22 6.60 7.06
C TYR A 262 9.32 6.62 5.52
N PHE A 263 9.60 5.47 4.88
CA PHE A 263 9.63 5.36 3.42
C PHE A 263 8.25 5.57 2.77
N ALA A 264 7.16 5.60 3.54
CA ALA A 264 5.83 5.99 3.08
C ALA A 264 5.77 7.45 2.57
N THR A 265 6.67 8.33 3.02
CA THR A 265 6.75 9.75 2.62
C THR A 265 7.32 9.97 1.22
N ARG A 266 7.73 8.90 0.53
CA ARG A 266 8.33 8.98 -0.80
C ARG A 266 7.30 9.46 -1.84
N ARG A 267 7.63 10.56 -2.54
CA ARG A 267 6.72 11.27 -3.47
C ARG A 267 6.37 10.55 -4.77
N ASP A 268 7.04 9.44 -5.11
CA ASP A 268 6.63 8.59 -6.24
C ASP A 268 5.56 7.54 -5.88
N LYS A 269 5.10 7.55 -4.61
CA LYS A 269 3.97 6.77 -4.12
C LYS A 269 2.67 7.58 -4.18
N SER A 270 1.58 6.84 -4.27
CA SER A 270 0.22 7.29 -4.00
C SER A 270 -0.18 6.88 -2.59
N VAL A 271 -1.25 7.47 -2.06
CA VAL A 271 -1.79 7.09 -0.74
C VAL A 271 -3.31 6.90 -0.80
N VAL A 272 -3.81 5.99 0.04
CA VAL A 272 -5.23 5.88 0.40
C VAL A 272 -5.34 5.95 1.91
N PHE A 273 -6.13 6.89 2.41
CA PHE A 273 -6.42 7.02 3.83
C PHE A 273 -7.63 6.15 4.23
N ALA A 274 -7.64 5.71 5.49
CA ALA A 274 -8.86 5.28 6.15
C ALA A 274 -9.88 6.44 6.13
N PRO A 275 -11.20 6.16 6.08
CA PRO A 275 -12.21 7.21 6.18
C PRO A 275 -12.05 8.10 7.42
N SER A 276 -11.54 7.52 8.53
CA SER A 276 -11.21 8.26 9.76
C SER A 276 -9.98 9.17 9.68
N GLY A 277 -9.15 9.12 8.63
CA GLY A 277 -7.88 9.86 8.55
C GLY A 277 -6.74 9.30 9.41
N ARG A 278 -7.04 8.45 10.40
CA ARG A 278 -6.09 7.93 11.41
C ARG A 278 -5.11 6.85 10.92
N ALA A 279 -5.27 6.37 9.69
CA ALA A 279 -4.34 5.42 9.08
C ALA A 279 -4.32 5.57 7.56
N ALA A 280 -3.24 5.14 6.92
CA ALA A 280 -3.05 5.25 5.48
C ALA A 280 -2.25 4.07 4.92
N VAL A 281 -2.54 3.68 3.68
CA VAL A 281 -1.74 2.73 2.91
C VAL A 281 -1.08 3.47 1.75
N THR A 282 0.24 3.49 1.73
CA THR A 282 1.00 4.04 0.59
C THR A 282 1.31 2.93 -0.41
N TYR A 283 1.13 3.23 -1.69
CA TYR A 283 1.21 2.24 -2.76
C TYR A 283 1.70 2.86 -4.06
N ARG A 284 2.07 2.01 -5.01
CA ARG A 284 2.35 2.40 -6.39
C ARG A 284 1.80 1.35 -7.35
N VAL A 285 1.38 1.78 -8.53
CA VAL A 285 0.80 0.88 -9.52
C VAL A 285 1.83 0.54 -10.60
N GLU A 286 2.21 -0.74 -10.65
CA GLU A 286 3.13 -1.26 -11.67
C GLU A 286 2.53 -2.46 -12.39
N ILE A 287 2.42 -2.36 -13.72
CA ILE A 287 1.88 -3.43 -14.60
C ILE A 287 0.55 -4.01 -14.08
N GLY A 288 -0.36 -3.13 -13.63
CA GLY A 288 -1.67 -3.52 -13.10
C GLY A 288 -1.61 -4.30 -11.77
N VAL A 289 -0.51 -4.19 -11.03
CA VAL A 289 -0.40 -4.54 -9.62
C VAL A 289 -0.40 -3.23 -8.82
N CYS A 290 -1.30 -3.13 -7.84
CA CYS A 290 -1.27 -2.07 -6.85
C CYS A 290 -0.39 -2.57 -5.71
N LEU A 291 0.86 -2.09 -5.67
CA LEU A 291 1.87 -2.57 -4.74
C LEU A 291 1.96 -1.62 -3.54
N ALA A 292 1.47 -2.05 -2.39
CA ALA A 292 1.65 -1.37 -1.11
C ALA A 292 3.06 -1.62 -0.56
N SER A 293 3.59 -0.62 0.14
CA SER A 293 4.94 -0.63 0.72
C SER A 293 4.85 -0.69 2.24
N GLY A 294 5.30 -1.78 2.85
CA GLY A 294 5.34 -1.95 4.29
C GLY A 294 3.95 -2.06 4.93
N ASP A 295 3.90 -1.70 6.21
CA ASP A 295 2.67 -1.65 6.99
C ASP A 295 1.81 -0.44 6.63
N PRO A 296 0.49 -0.47 6.92
CA PRO A 296 -0.28 0.76 6.98
C PRO A 296 0.33 1.73 8.01
N VAL A 297 0.39 3.01 7.67
CA VAL A 297 0.90 4.08 8.54
C VAL A 297 -0.22 4.59 9.42
N GLY A 298 0.05 4.90 10.70
CA GLY A 298 -0.92 5.45 11.65
C GLY A 298 -1.43 4.44 12.68
N ASP A 299 -2.60 4.70 13.27
CA ASP A 299 -3.14 3.91 14.39
C ASP A 299 -3.47 2.47 13.95
N PRO A 300 -2.86 1.43 14.57
CA PRO A 300 -3.16 0.03 14.27
C PRO A 300 -4.65 -0.35 14.33
N ARG A 301 -5.44 0.36 15.14
CA ARG A 301 -6.90 0.14 15.24
C ARG A 301 -7.65 0.60 13.98
N ALA A 302 -7.08 1.53 13.23
CA ALA A 302 -7.63 2.06 11.98
C ALA A 302 -7.07 1.35 10.73
N TRP A 303 -6.01 0.53 10.87
CA TRP A 303 -5.42 -0.21 9.75
C TRP A 303 -6.43 -1.05 8.95
N PRO A 304 -7.38 -1.80 9.57
CA PRO A 304 -8.37 -2.56 8.80
C PRO A 304 -9.20 -1.68 7.86
N GLN A 305 -9.53 -0.45 8.28
CA GLN A 305 -10.29 0.49 7.45
C GLN A 305 -9.47 1.02 6.27
N ALA A 306 -8.17 1.30 6.49
CA ALA A 306 -7.26 1.73 5.45
C ALA A 306 -7.03 0.61 4.42
N VAL A 307 -6.82 -0.63 4.88
CA VAL A 307 -6.64 -1.81 4.01
C VAL A 307 -7.89 -2.08 3.18
N ASP A 308 -9.09 -2.01 3.76
CA ASP A 308 -10.35 -2.19 3.03
C ASP A 308 -10.60 -1.06 2.00
N ALA A 309 -10.24 0.19 2.33
CA ALA A 309 -10.28 1.30 1.38
C ALA A 309 -9.31 1.07 0.20
N TRP A 310 -8.09 0.61 0.48
CA TRP A 310 -7.10 0.27 -0.54
C TRP A 310 -7.52 -0.92 -1.41
N LEU A 311 -8.09 -1.98 -0.83
CA LEU A 311 -8.63 -3.11 -1.59
C LEU A 311 -9.81 -2.70 -2.47
N ARG A 312 -10.70 -1.82 -2.00
CA ARG A 312 -11.76 -1.22 -2.84
C ARG A 312 -11.19 -0.40 -3.99
N LEU A 313 -10.09 0.30 -3.77
CA LEU A 313 -9.41 1.03 -4.84
C LEU A 313 -8.86 0.07 -5.91
N CYS A 314 -8.17 -0.99 -5.48
CA CYS A 314 -7.72 -2.08 -6.35
C CYS A 314 -8.89 -2.66 -7.15
N GLN A 315 -10.02 -2.88 -6.47
CA GLN A 315 -11.29 -3.31 -7.05
C GLN A 315 -12.00 -2.27 -7.92
N THR A 316 -11.64 -1.00 -7.89
CA THR A 316 -12.26 -0.01 -8.79
C THR A 316 -11.56 -0.02 -10.14
N TYR A 317 -10.24 -0.22 -10.11
CA TYR A 317 -9.37 -0.10 -11.27
C TYR A 317 -8.90 -1.43 -11.87
N GLY A 318 -9.21 -2.57 -11.25
CA GLY A 318 -8.80 -3.88 -11.74
C GLY A 318 -7.32 -4.15 -11.49
N TRP A 319 -6.78 -3.60 -10.41
CA TRP A 319 -5.41 -3.84 -10.00
C TRP A 319 -5.34 -5.05 -9.07
N SER A 320 -4.34 -5.89 -9.29
CA SER A 320 -4.02 -6.99 -8.37
C SER A 320 -3.37 -6.38 -7.12
N PRO A 321 -3.92 -6.58 -5.91
CA PRO A 321 -3.28 -6.10 -4.69
C PRO A 321 -2.02 -6.92 -4.40
N GLY A 322 -0.95 -6.23 -4.04
CA GLY A 322 0.29 -6.84 -3.54
C GLY A 322 0.89 -5.96 -2.46
N VAL A 323 1.55 -6.57 -1.48
CA VAL A 323 2.27 -5.85 -0.42
C VAL A 323 3.69 -6.37 -0.36
N MET A 324 4.67 -5.49 -0.20
CA MET A 324 6.06 -5.85 0.02
C MET A 324 6.58 -5.27 1.34
N GLY A 325 7.29 -6.07 2.13
CA GLY A 325 8.01 -5.60 3.31
C GLY A 325 7.14 -5.39 4.55
N ALA A 326 5.95 -5.98 4.61
CA ALA A 326 5.08 -5.87 5.78
C ALA A 326 5.73 -6.53 7.01
N SER A 327 5.58 -5.93 8.19
CA SER A 327 5.92 -6.57 9.45
C SER A 327 4.96 -7.74 9.73
N SER A 328 5.24 -8.54 10.78
CA SER A 328 4.30 -9.58 11.22
C SER A 328 2.90 -9.02 11.54
N GLN A 329 2.82 -7.82 12.13
CA GLN A 329 1.54 -7.20 12.49
C GLN A 329 0.78 -6.69 11.26
N GLY A 330 1.48 -6.04 10.33
CA GLY A 330 0.87 -5.60 9.07
C GLY A 330 0.43 -6.80 8.23
N ALA A 331 1.27 -7.82 8.10
CA ALA A 331 0.96 -9.06 7.40
C ALA A 331 -0.27 -9.76 7.98
N GLN A 332 -0.43 -9.78 9.30
CA GLN A 332 -1.63 -10.28 9.94
C GLN A 332 -2.87 -9.47 9.52
N THR A 333 -2.79 -8.15 9.52
CA THR A 333 -3.89 -7.27 9.11
C THR A 333 -4.28 -7.50 7.65
N TYR A 334 -3.30 -7.61 6.74
CA TYR A 334 -3.54 -7.94 5.34
C TYR A 334 -4.17 -9.33 5.16
N ARG A 335 -3.76 -10.30 5.99
CA ARG A 335 -4.34 -11.65 5.98
C ARG A 335 -5.78 -11.70 6.45
N GLU A 336 -6.10 -10.95 7.50
CA GLU A 336 -7.47 -10.79 8.00
C GLU A 336 -8.38 -10.11 6.96
N ALA A 337 -7.81 -9.29 6.06
CA ALA A 337 -8.49 -8.69 4.91
C ALA A 337 -8.61 -9.62 3.68
N GLY A 338 -8.10 -10.86 3.76
CA GLY A 338 -8.24 -11.88 2.72
C GLY A 338 -7.02 -12.06 1.79
N LEU A 339 -5.87 -11.47 2.11
CA LEU A 339 -4.61 -11.77 1.41
C LEU A 339 -3.89 -12.97 2.03
N ASN A 340 -3.02 -13.60 1.26
CA ASN A 340 -2.05 -14.57 1.75
C ASN A 340 -0.75 -13.84 2.11
N ALA A 341 -0.03 -14.32 3.12
CA ALA A 341 1.27 -13.78 3.52
C ALA A 341 2.36 -14.85 3.32
N LEU A 342 3.43 -14.48 2.63
CA LEU A 342 4.64 -15.29 2.45
C LEU A 342 5.79 -14.55 3.10
N GLU A 343 6.55 -15.24 3.94
CA GLU A 343 7.79 -14.69 4.49
C GLU A 343 8.77 -14.42 3.35
N LEU A 344 9.16 -13.16 3.23
CA LEU A 344 9.98 -12.66 2.13
C LEU A 344 11.46 -12.62 2.53
N GLY A 345 11.78 -12.43 3.80
CA GLY A 345 13.14 -12.34 4.33
C GLY A 345 13.16 -11.70 5.71
N ASP A 346 14.33 -11.25 6.15
CA ASP A 346 14.50 -10.64 7.48
C ASP A 346 15.20 -9.29 7.43
N GLU A 347 14.82 -8.41 8.34
CA GLU A 347 15.49 -7.16 8.61
C GLU A 347 16.53 -7.31 9.72
N ALA A 348 17.69 -6.69 9.54
CA ALA A 348 18.76 -6.68 10.52
C ALA A 348 18.65 -5.46 11.45
N ILE A 349 18.27 -5.69 12.71
CA ILE A 349 18.10 -4.64 13.72
C ILE A 349 19.22 -4.74 14.75
N LEU A 350 19.98 -3.66 14.93
CA LEU A 350 20.94 -3.52 16.02
C LEU A 350 20.27 -2.89 17.23
N ARG A 351 20.52 -3.45 18.42
CA ARG A 351 20.22 -2.85 19.72
C ARG A 351 21.50 -2.27 20.30
N PRO A 352 21.67 -0.93 20.30
CA PRO A 352 22.91 -0.32 20.76
C PRO A 352 23.27 -0.66 22.22
N THR A 353 22.27 -0.88 23.07
CA THR A 353 22.46 -1.32 24.47
C THR A 353 23.25 -2.63 24.60
N ASP A 354 23.09 -3.53 23.62
CA ASP A 354 23.72 -4.85 23.61
C ASP A 354 24.98 -4.87 22.72
N PHE A 355 25.20 -3.81 21.94
CA PHE A 355 26.28 -3.76 20.97
C PHE A 355 27.64 -3.55 21.66
N LYS A 356 28.53 -4.53 21.51
CA LYS A 356 29.90 -4.45 22.03
C LYS A 356 30.90 -4.87 20.96
N LEU A 357 31.86 -4.00 20.66
CA LEU A 357 32.96 -4.35 19.75
C LEU A 357 33.98 -5.32 20.40
N SER A 358 33.97 -5.38 21.74
CA SER A 358 34.73 -6.34 22.54
C SER A 358 34.01 -7.68 22.56
N GLY A 359 34.57 -8.67 21.85
CA GLY A 359 34.03 -10.02 21.82
C GLY A 359 34.75 -10.91 20.81
N PRO A 360 34.78 -12.25 21.01
CA PRO A 360 35.38 -13.19 20.06
C PRO A 360 34.68 -13.13 18.69
N GLU A 361 33.35 -13.12 18.70
CA GLU A 361 32.52 -13.13 17.49
C GLU A 361 32.63 -11.83 16.68
N MET A 362 32.87 -10.69 17.35
CA MET A 362 33.12 -9.38 16.72
C MET A 362 34.56 -9.20 16.20
N ARG A 363 35.40 -10.25 16.20
CA ARG A 363 36.81 -10.15 15.77
C ARG A 363 36.97 -9.61 14.35
N GLY A 364 36.13 -10.06 13.41
CA GLY A 364 36.17 -9.59 12.02
C GLY A 364 35.87 -8.10 11.90
N VAL A 365 34.79 -7.64 12.54
CA VAL A 365 34.41 -6.21 12.58
C VAL A 365 35.50 -5.38 13.26
N ARG A 366 35.99 -5.82 14.42
CA ARG A 366 37.05 -5.12 15.15
C ARG A 366 38.33 -4.96 14.32
N GLN A 367 38.75 -6.00 13.59
CA GLN A 367 39.91 -5.91 12.69
C GLN A 367 39.68 -4.91 11.55
N ALA A 368 38.48 -4.89 10.96
CA ALA A 368 38.11 -3.93 9.93
C ALA A 368 38.11 -2.48 10.46
N VAL A 369 37.51 -2.26 11.63
CA VAL A 369 37.50 -0.97 12.34
C VAL A 369 38.93 -0.51 12.64
N THR A 370 39.79 -1.38 13.18
CA THR A 370 41.19 -1.05 13.47
C THR A 370 41.95 -0.69 12.18
N ARG A 371 41.70 -1.39 11.07
CA ARG A 371 42.32 -1.07 9.77
C ARG A 371 41.89 0.30 9.27
N ALA A 372 40.60 0.60 9.32
CA ALA A 372 40.05 1.89 8.93
C ALA A 372 40.64 3.04 9.76
N ARG A 373 40.72 2.88 11.09
CA ARG A 373 41.37 3.88 11.96
C ARG A 373 42.88 4.02 11.68
N ARG A 374 43.59 2.94 11.38
CA ARG A 374 45.02 2.99 11.00
C ARG A 374 45.25 3.72 9.66
N ALA A 375 44.26 3.69 8.77
CA ALA A 375 44.25 4.51 7.56
C ALA A 375 43.91 5.98 7.84
N GLY A 376 43.76 6.37 9.11
CA GLY A 376 43.49 7.75 9.54
C GLY A 376 42.02 8.17 9.39
N LEU A 377 41.10 7.23 9.16
CA LEU A 377 39.69 7.56 9.02
C LEU A 377 39.05 7.99 10.34
N THR A 378 38.24 9.04 10.28
CA THR A 378 37.39 9.52 11.37
C THR A 378 35.92 9.48 10.95
N VAL A 379 35.00 9.46 11.91
CA VAL A 379 33.56 9.44 11.63
C VAL A 379 32.90 10.65 12.23
N ARG A 380 32.02 11.29 11.45
CA ARG A 380 31.19 12.42 11.85
C ARG A 380 29.72 12.05 11.70
N ILE A 381 28.92 12.34 12.71
CA ILE A 381 27.49 12.05 12.74
C ILE A 381 26.73 13.35 12.97
N ARG A 382 25.82 13.71 12.07
CA ARG A 382 25.04 14.96 12.14
C ARG A 382 23.62 14.73 11.64
N ARG A 383 22.65 15.53 12.10
CA ARG A 383 21.33 15.57 11.48
C ARG A 383 21.33 16.48 10.27
N HIS A 384 20.44 16.25 9.32
CA HIS A 384 20.33 17.09 8.12
C HIS A 384 20.13 18.57 8.45
N ARG A 385 19.35 18.88 9.50
CA ARG A 385 19.14 20.26 9.99
C ARG A 385 20.41 20.99 10.43
N ASP A 386 21.46 20.25 10.77
CA ASP A 386 22.74 20.81 11.22
C ASP A 386 23.74 20.99 10.05
N ILE A 387 23.31 20.70 8.81
CA ILE A 387 24.13 20.77 7.60
C ILE A 387 23.64 21.95 6.77
N SER A 388 24.56 22.85 6.40
CA SER A 388 24.21 23.98 5.53
C SER A 388 23.76 23.51 4.14
N ALA A 389 22.90 24.27 3.47
CA ALA A 389 22.42 23.93 2.12
C ALA A 389 23.58 23.72 1.12
N ALA A 390 24.62 24.55 1.18
CA ALA A 390 25.80 24.42 0.33
C ALA A 390 26.61 23.14 0.61
N GLU A 391 26.73 22.73 1.88
CA GLU A 391 27.38 21.47 2.23
C GLU A 391 26.52 20.26 1.81
N MET A 392 25.20 20.35 1.98
CA MET A 392 24.27 19.31 1.55
C MET A 392 24.30 19.10 0.03
N GLU A 393 24.40 20.16 -0.78
CA GLU A 393 24.56 20.06 -2.23
C GLU A 393 25.82 19.26 -2.61
N GLN A 394 26.94 19.49 -1.91
CA GLN A 394 28.15 18.70 -2.12
C GLN A 394 27.98 17.24 -1.69
N THR A 395 27.23 16.98 -0.61
CA THR A 395 26.90 15.62 -0.17
C THR A 395 26.06 14.90 -1.21
N ILE A 396 25.05 15.56 -1.80
CA ILE A 396 24.23 15.02 -2.88
C ILE A 396 25.10 14.71 -4.10
N ALA A 397 25.97 15.63 -4.51
CA ALA A 397 26.89 15.41 -5.64
C ALA A 397 27.81 14.19 -5.42
N ARG A 398 28.31 13.99 -4.19
CA ARG A 398 29.09 12.79 -3.83
C ARG A 398 28.25 11.52 -3.86
N ALA A 399 27.04 11.56 -3.29
CA ALA A 399 26.10 10.43 -3.30
C ALA A 399 25.75 10.00 -4.73
N ASP A 400 25.59 10.96 -5.64
CA ASP A 400 25.35 10.75 -7.06
C ASP A 400 26.57 10.17 -7.78
N ALA A 401 27.76 10.71 -7.52
CA ALA A 401 29.01 10.27 -8.14
C ALA A 401 29.43 8.85 -7.72
N TRP A 402 29.13 8.45 -6.48
CA TRP A 402 29.43 7.11 -5.96
C TRP A 402 28.31 6.09 -6.22
N ARG A 403 27.37 6.41 -7.11
CA ARG A 403 26.27 5.52 -7.47
C ARG A 403 26.73 4.50 -8.52
N ASP A 404 26.59 3.22 -8.21
CA ASP A 404 26.94 2.13 -9.13
C ASP A 404 25.92 1.92 -10.29
N THR A 405 24.79 2.65 -10.30
CA THR A 405 23.72 2.53 -11.32
C THR A 405 23.19 3.88 -11.81
N GLU A 406 22.69 3.94 -13.05
CA GLU A 406 22.10 5.17 -13.63
C GLU A 406 20.83 5.67 -12.93
N THR A 407 20.12 4.83 -12.15
CA THR A 407 18.92 5.24 -11.39
C THR A 407 19.02 4.85 -9.92
N GLU A 408 18.38 5.63 -9.05
CA GLU A 408 18.22 5.31 -7.63
C GLU A 408 17.39 4.03 -7.48
N ARG A 409 17.94 3.06 -6.74
CA ARG A 409 17.28 1.79 -6.42
C ARG A 409 16.47 1.94 -5.14
N GLY A 410 15.36 1.23 -5.07
CA GLY A 410 14.50 1.13 -3.90
C GLY A 410 13.08 1.60 -4.18
N PHE A 411 12.10 1.00 -3.49
CA PHE A 411 10.70 1.44 -3.40
C PHE A 411 10.18 1.32 -1.98
N SER A 412 10.39 0.15 -1.36
CA SER A 412 9.94 -0.13 0.00
C SER A 412 10.96 0.28 1.06
N MET A 413 12.20 0.52 0.64
CA MET A 413 13.39 0.58 1.52
C MET A 413 14.39 1.66 1.10
N ALA A 414 13.94 2.60 0.27
CA ALA A 414 14.71 3.81 -0.04
C ALA A 414 13.76 4.99 -0.21
N LEU A 415 14.15 6.13 0.34
CA LEU A 415 13.43 7.39 0.27
C LEU A 415 13.56 8.00 -1.13
N GLY A 416 14.65 7.71 -1.83
CA GLY A 416 14.89 8.15 -3.22
C GLY A 416 15.12 9.66 -3.35
N ARG A 417 15.52 10.31 -2.26
CA ARG A 417 15.94 11.72 -2.19
C ARG A 417 16.89 11.90 -0.99
N LEU A 418 17.77 12.89 -1.09
CA LEU A 418 18.69 13.29 -0.02
C LEU A 418 18.67 14.82 0.08
N GLY A 419 18.66 15.36 1.31
CA GLY A 419 18.73 16.80 1.55
C GLY A 419 17.41 17.57 1.39
N ASP A 420 16.26 16.89 1.34
CA ASP A 420 14.95 17.56 1.34
C ASP A 420 14.73 18.28 2.69
N PRO A 421 14.26 19.55 2.70
CA PRO A 421 14.01 20.28 3.94
C PRO A 421 13.02 19.60 4.88
N ALA A 422 12.07 18.83 4.35
CA ALA A 422 11.11 18.06 5.16
C ALA A 422 11.75 16.84 5.84
N ASP A 423 12.98 16.47 5.47
CA ASP A 423 13.74 15.35 6.03
C ASP A 423 14.87 15.82 6.96
N SER A 424 14.63 16.93 7.67
CA SER A 424 15.59 17.60 8.56
C SER A 424 16.13 16.71 9.69
N ASP A 425 15.34 15.71 10.09
CA ASP A 425 15.66 14.80 11.19
C ASP A 425 16.40 13.54 10.77
N CYS A 426 16.58 13.32 9.46
CA CYS A 426 17.45 12.27 8.95
C CYS A 426 18.89 12.45 9.44
N LEU A 427 19.54 11.34 9.71
CA LEU A 427 20.90 11.28 10.24
C LEU A 427 21.88 10.96 9.12
N LEU A 428 22.93 11.77 9.00
CA LEU A 428 24.03 11.54 8.08
C LEU A 428 25.28 11.12 8.86
N VAL A 429 25.81 9.95 8.54
CA VAL A 429 27.06 9.41 9.07
C VAL A 429 28.09 9.44 7.96
N GLU A 430 29.16 10.21 8.13
CA GLU A 430 30.21 10.39 7.13
C GLU A 430 31.54 9.85 7.66
N ALA A 431 32.29 9.15 6.80
CA ALA A 431 33.69 8.83 7.05
C ALA A 431 34.58 9.85 6.34
N LEU A 432 35.52 10.43 7.08
CA LEU A 432 36.48 11.41 6.58
C LEU A 432 37.89 10.83 6.60
N ASP A 433 38.66 11.15 5.57
CA ASP A 433 40.09 10.85 5.52
C ASP A 433 40.94 11.90 6.30
N PRO A 434 42.27 11.71 6.41
CA PRO A 434 43.15 12.67 7.08
C PRO A 434 43.13 14.10 6.51
N ASP A 435 42.72 14.25 5.24
CA ASP A 435 42.61 15.54 4.55
C ASP A 435 41.20 16.16 4.71
N ASN A 436 40.36 15.61 5.61
CA ASN A 436 38.96 15.97 5.83
C ASN A 436 38.06 15.80 4.59
N ARG A 437 38.42 14.92 3.66
CA ARG A 437 37.57 14.58 2.51
C ARG A 437 36.64 13.45 2.91
N VAL A 438 35.36 13.59 2.54
CA VAL A 438 34.37 12.54 2.76
C VAL A 438 34.64 11.40 1.78
N VAL A 439 34.83 10.19 2.31
CA VAL A 439 35.12 8.97 1.53
C VAL A 439 34.00 7.93 1.57
N ALA A 440 33.05 8.08 2.50
CA ALA A 440 31.82 7.29 2.53
C ALA A 440 30.72 8.01 3.33
N MET A 441 29.47 7.62 3.10
CA MET A 441 28.32 8.14 3.82
C MET A 441 27.23 7.09 4.01
N LEU A 442 26.52 7.20 5.14
CA LEU A 442 25.26 6.53 5.43
C LEU A 442 24.19 7.60 5.69
N SER A 443 23.05 7.53 5.00
CA SER A 443 21.85 8.30 5.35
C SER A 443 20.88 7.37 6.06
N LEU A 444 20.37 7.79 7.21
CA LEU A 444 19.37 7.04 7.97
C LEU A 444 18.13 7.90 8.21
N VAL A 445 16.97 7.32 7.93
CA VAL A 445 15.67 7.94 8.16
C VAL A 445 15.19 7.69 9.59
N PRO A 446 14.36 8.57 10.17
CA PRO A 446 13.75 8.35 11.49
C PRO A 446 12.91 7.07 11.54
N TRP A 447 13.06 6.31 12.62
CA TRP A 447 12.15 5.24 13.01
C TRP A 447 11.51 5.65 14.35
N GLY A 448 10.44 6.44 14.24
CA GLY A 448 9.83 7.11 15.37
C GLY A 448 10.81 8.04 16.08
N THR A 449 10.71 8.17 17.41
CA THR A 449 11.53 9.12 18.18
C THR A 449 12.86 8.55 18.66
N THR A 450 13.00 7.22 18.72
CA THR A 450 14.17 6.55 19.32
C THR A 450 14.89 5.60 18.38
N GLY A 451 14.53 5.56 17.11
CA GLY A 451 15.12 4.64 16.14
C GLY A 451 15.58 5.35 14.88
N VAL A 452 16.46 4.68 14.13
CA VAL A 452 16.84 5.07 12.77
C VAL A 452 16.89 3.86 11.85
N SER A 453 16.62 4.05 10.57
CA SER A 453 16.61 3.01 9.55
C SER A 453 17.48 3.42 8.37
N LEU A 454 18.37 2.52 7.92
CA LEU A 454 19.31 2.80 6.85
C LEU A 454 18.59 2.97 5.50
N ASP A 455 18.70 4.17 4.92
CA ASP A 455 18.16 4.52 3.62
C ASP A 455 19.23 4.44 2.51
N LEU A 456 20.35 5.14 2.71
CA LEU A 456 21.41 5.24 1.72
C LEU A 456 22.73 4.76 2.31
N MET A 457 23.45 3.95 1.53
CA MET A 457 24.84 3.57 1.80
C MET A 457 25.67 3.83 0.54
N ARG A 458 26.67 4.72 0.64
CA ARG A 458 27.56 5.06 -0.47
C ARG A 458 29.00 5.14 0.02
N ARG A 459 29.94 4.72 -0.84
CA ARG A 459 31.37 4.80 -0.57
C ARG A 459 32.12 5.17 -1.85
N SER A 460 33.15 5.98 -1.70
CA SER A 460 34.09 6.26 -2.79
C SER A 460 34.80 4.97 -3.22
N PRO A 461 35.11 4.80 -4.52
CA PRO A 461 36.00 3.74 -4.99
C PRO A 461 37.37 3.73 -4.29
N GLU A 462 37.80 4.89 -3.79
CA GLU A 462 39.06 5.08 -3.06
C GLU A 462 38.94 4.80 -1.55
N SER A 463 37.74 4.47 -1.06
CA SER A 463 37.50 4.22 0.37
C SER A 463 38.30 3.02 0.89
N PRO A 464 39.05 3.18 2.01
CA PRO A 464 39.76 2.07 2.64
C PRO A 464 38.83 0.92 3.05
N ASN A 465 39.34 -0.31 2.99
CA ASN A 465 38.60 -1.48 3.49
C ASN A 465 38.34 -1.37 5.00
N GLY A 466 37.07 -1.56 5.41
CA GLY A 466 36.64 -1.40 6.79
C GLY A 466 35.91 -0.09 7.09
N THR A 467 35.75 0.80 6.09
CA THR A 467 35.09 2.10 6.26
C THR A 467 33.63 1.96 6.71
N ILE A 468 32.84 1.06 6.09
CA ILE A 468 31.44 0.84 6.50
C ILE A 468 31.37 0.25 7.91
N GLU A 469 32.24 -0.71 8.23
CA GLU A 469 32.34 -1.30 9.57
C GLU A 469 32.66 -0.26 10.64
N LEU A 470 33.56 0.68 10.34
CA LEU A 470 33.86 1.81 11.20
C LEU A 470 32.63 2.69 11.42
N MET A 471 31.95 3.11 10.34
CA MET A 471 30.77 3.98 10.46
C MET A 471 29.63 3.33 11.24
N VAL A 472 29.28 2.06 10.95
CA VAL A 472 28.21 1.34 11.66
C VAL A 472 28.57 1.14 13.13
N SER A 473 29.83 0.78 13.42
CA SER A 473 30.28 0.60 14.81
C SER A 473 30.27 1.91 15.58
N GLU A 474 30.74 3.01 14.97
CA GLU A 474 30.73 4.34 15.61
C GLU A 474 29.30 4.83 15.87
N LEU A 475 28.39 4.62 14.92
CA LEU A 475 26.98 4.95 15.10
C LEU A 475 26.37 4.14 16.27
N ALA A 476 26.61 2.84 16.33
CA ALA A 476 26.09 1.99 17.40
C ALA A 476 26.70 2.35 18.77
N LEU A 477 28.00 2.68 18.83
CA LEU A 477 28.67 3.07 20.07
C LEU A 477 28.27 4.47 20.57
N HIS A 478 27.89 5.39 19.68
CA HIS A 478 27.42 6.74 20.02
C HIS A 478 25.89 6.86 20.02
N ALA A 479 25.16 5.75 19.92
CA ALA A 479 23.71 5.76 19.82
C ALA A 479 23.02 6.42 21.03
N GLU A 480 23.55 6.19 22.24
CA GLU A 480 22.98 6.74 23.49
C GLU A 480 23.01 8.27 23.51
N SER A 481 24.12 8.89 23.09
CA SER A 481 24.22 10.37 23.01
C SER A 481 23.32 10.97 21.93
N LEU A 482 22.90 10.17 20.95
CA LEU A 482 21.97 10.54 19.89
C LEU A 482 20.50 10.22 20.24
N GLY A 483 20.23 9.59 21.39
CA GLY A 483 18.89 9.16 21.80
C GLY A 483 18.36 7.93 21.06
N LEU A 484 19.25 7.10 20.50
CA LEU A 484 18.90 5.96 19.65
C LEU A 484 18.92 4.65 20.45
N SER A 485 17.80 3.93 20.43
CA SER A 485 17.63 2.61 21.04
C SER A 485 17.61 1.47 20.03
N ARG A 486 17.41 1.77 18.73
CA ARG A 486 17.29 0.78 17.65
C ARG A 486 17.87 1.35 16.35
N ILE A 487 18.63 0.53 15.63
CA ILE A 487 19.19 0.89 14.32
C ILE A 487 18.87 -0.24 13.35
N SER A 488 18.09 0.04 12.30
CA SER A 488 17.92 -0.92 11.20
C SER A 488 19.03 -0.76 10.17
N LEU A 489 19.70 -1.87 9.83
CA LEU A 489 20.67 -1.97 8.73
C LEU A 489 20.02 -2.40 7.41
N ASN A 490 18.70 -2.20 7.29
CA ASN A 490 17.88 -2.57 6.16
C ASN A 490 17.74 -4.10 5.99
N PHE A 491 16.97 -4.50 4.98
CA PHE A 491 16.39 -5.82 4.80
C PHE A 491 17.23 -6.75 3.93
N ALA A 492 17.31 -8.02 4.31
CA ALA A 492 17.85 -9.11 3.52
C ALA A 492 16.73 -10.04 3.04
N MET A 493 16.42 -9.97 1.74
CA MET A 493 15.42 -10.82 1.09
C MET A 493 15.87 -12.30 1.07
N PHE A 494 14.95 -13.24 1.31
CA PHE A 494 15.07 -14.69 1.12
C PHE A 494 16.01 -15.48 2.04
N ARG A 495 16.25 -15.06 3.29
CA ARG A 495 17.06 -15.85 4.25
C ARG A 495 16.52 -17.27 4.50
N SER A 496 15.22 -17.45 4.74
CA SER A 496 14.64 -18.74 5.10
C SER A 496 14.77 -19.81 4.00
N ALA A 497 14.89 -19.40 2.73
CA ALA A 497 15.16 -20.31 1.62
C ALA A 497 16.60 -20.89 1.66
N PHE A 498 17.56 -20.21 2.28
CA PHE A 498 18.94 -20.69 2.44
C PHE A 498 19.12 -21.60 3.66
N GLU A 499 18.41 -21.33 4.78
CA GLU A 499 18.47 -22.18 5.98
C GLU A 499 17.76 -23.53 5.77
N GLN A 500 16.60 -23.55 5.10
CA GLN A 500 15.88 -24.79 4.79
C GLN A 500 16.54 -25.59 3.66
N GLY A 501 17.24 -24.93 2.73
CA GLY A 501 17.98 -25.57 1.64
C GLY A 501 19.23 -26.34 2.07
N ALA A 502 19.69 -26.18 3.32
CA ALA A 502 20.83 -26.89 3.90
C ALA A 502 20.44 -28.26 4.51
N GLN A 503 19.15 -28.57 4.67
CA GLN A 503 18.70 -29.89 5.11
C GLN A 503 18.59 -30.85 3.91
N LEU A 504 19.37 -31.94 3.93
CA LEU A 504 19.42 -32.97 2.89
C LEU A 504 18.04 -33.62 2.66
N GLY A 505 17.38 -33.32 1.53
CA GLY A 505 16.13 -34.04 1.14
C GLY A 505 15.21 -33.42 0.08
N ALA A 506 15.65 -32.48 -0.76
CA ALA A 506 14.72 -31.66 -1.54
C ALA A 506 14.30 -32.28 -2.91
N GLY A 507 12.99 -32.53 -3.08
CA GLY A 507 12.37 -33.06 -4.32
C GLY A 507 12.36 -32.08 -5.52
N PRO A 508 11.73 -32.46 -6.66
CA PRO A 508 11.80 -31.72 -7.94
C PRO A 508 11.35 -30.25 -7.85
N VAL A 509 10.35 -29.96 -7.01
CA VAL A 509 9.81 -28.61 -6.80
C VAL A 509 10.83 -27.70 -6.10
N ALA A 510 11.58 -28.23 -5.13
CA ALA A 510 12.61 -27.47 -4.44
C ALA A 510 13.82 -27.16 -5.36
N ARG A 511 14.08 -28.00 -6.37
CA ARG A 511 15.09 -27.73 -7.41
C ARG A 511 14.65 -26.60 -8.36
N LEU A 512 13.36 -26.55 -8.72
CA LEU A 512 12.80 -25.44 -9.50
C LEU A 512 12.83 -24.12 -8.71
N TRP A 513 12.50 -24.16 -7.41
CA TRP A 513 12.66 -23.03 -6.51
C TRP A 513 14.11 -22.58 -6.38
N ARG A 514 15.06 -23.51 -6.23
CA ARG A 514 16.50 -23.21 -6.25
C ARG A 514 16.93 -22.58 -7.56
N TRP A 515 16.46 -23.07 -8.71
CA TRP A 515 16.77 -22.48 -10.01
C TRP A 515 16.19 -21.07 -10.15
N LEU A 516 14.94 -20.83 -9.72
CA LEU A 516 14.34 -19.49 -9.66
C LEU A 516 15.15 -18.55 -8.74
N LEU A 517 15.53 -19.01 -7.55
CA LEU A 517 16.35 -18.25 -6.60
C LEU A 517 17.75 -17.95 -7.14
N ILE A 518 18.41 -18.88 -7.84
CA ILE A 518 19.71 -18.68 -8.49
C ILE A 518 19.59 -17.78 -9.74
N PHE A 519 18.47 -17.88 -10.47
CA PHE A 519 18.18 -16.97 -11.57
C PHE A 519 18.05 -15.54 -11.05
N PHE A 520 17.28 -15.31 -9.97
CA PHE A 520 17.20 -14.01 -9.30
C PHE A 520 18.51 -13.58 -8.62
N SER A 521 19.35 -14.51 -8.14
CA SER A 521 20.63 -14.18 -7.49
C SER A 521 21.66 -13.54 -8.42
N ARG A 522 21.49 -13.63 -9.74
CA ARG A 522 22.31 -12.88 -10.72
C ARG A 522 21.97 -11.39 -10.75
N TRP A 523 20.80 -10.99 -10.25
CA TRP A 523 20.33 -9.61 -10.12
C TRP A 523 20.32 -9.09 -8.68
N TRP A 524 20.61 -9.96 -7.70
CA TRP A 524 20.48 -9.67 -6.26
C TRP A 524 21.75 -10.11 -5.49
N GLN A 525 22.53 -9.14 -4.98
CA GLN A 525 23.64 -9.38 -4.02
C GLN A 525 23.13 -9.77 -2.61
N ILE A 526 22.13 -10.64 -2.52
CA ILE A 526 21.44 -11.02 -1.26
C ILE A 526 22.42 -11.67 -0.27
N GLU A 527 23.27 -12.57 -0.74
CA GLU A 527 24.23 -13.29 0.11
C GLU A 527 25.29 -12.33 0.69
N THR A 528 25.73 -11.34 -0.10
CA THR A 528 26.71 -10.34 0.34
C THR A 528 26.13 -9.40 1.37
N LEU A 529 24.87 -8.95 1.19
CA LEU A 529 24.19 -8.08 2.16
C LEU A 529 23.92 -8.82 3.48
N TYR A 530 23.42 -10.06 3.42
CA TYR A 530 23.21 -10.90 4.59
C TYR A 530 24.50 -11.12 5.38
N ARG A 531 25.58 -11.57 4.73
CA ARG A 531 26.88 -11.77 5.39
C ARG A 531 27.47 -10.46 5.92
N SER A 532 27.25 -9.35 5.21
CA SER A 532 27.68 -8.03 5.65
C SER A 532 26.92 -7.56 6.89
N ASN A 533 25.65 -7.92 7.07
CA ASN A 533 24.88 -7.51 8.26
C ASN A 533 25.06 -8.49 9.42
N GLN A 534 25.16 -9.80 9.15
CA GLN A 534 25.31 -10.85 10.17
C GLN A 534 26.54 -10.64 11.06
N LYS A 535 27.62 -10.03 10.53
CA LYS A 535 28.85 -9.75 11.27
C LYS A 535 28.65 -8.81 12.48
N TYR A 536 27.54 -8.07 12.54
CA TYR A 536 27.20 -7.17 13.63
C TYR A 536 26.26 -7.79 14.68
N GLN A 537 25.91 -9.08 14.53
CA GLN A 537 24.97 -9.79 15.40
C GLN A 537 23.61 -9.09 15.57
N PRO A 538 22.91 -8.77 14.47
CA PRO A 538 21.61 -8.14 14.55
C PRO A 538 20.56 -9.11 15.11
N GLU A 539 19.53 -8.55 15.71
CA GLU A 539 18.23 -9.20 15.83
C GLU A 539 17.59 -9.25 14.44
N TRP A 540 17.17 -10.45 14.02
CA TRP A 540 16.52 -10.65 12.74
C TRP A 540 15.00 -10.63 12.91
N VAL A 541 14.35 -9.68 12.24
CA VAL A 541 12.89 -9.51 12.29
C VAL A 541 12.28 -9.87 10.94
N PRO A 542 11.32 -10.80 10.86
CA PRO A 542 10.78 -11.27 9.59
C PRO A 542 9.92 -10.20 8.91
N ARG A 543 10.02 -10.15 7.59
CA ARG A 543 9.16 -9.34 6.71
C ARG A 543 8.44 -10.21 5.70
N TYR A 544 7.23 -9.78 5.34
CA TYR A 544 6.30 -10.57 4.54
C TYR A 544 5.94 -9.86 3.24
N ALA A 545 5.73 -10.65 2.20
CA ALA A 545 5.01 -10.26 1.00
C ALA A 545 3.57 -10.76 1.07
N CYS A 546 2.60 -9.90 0.78
CA CYS A 546 1.18 -10.29 0.76
C CYS A 546 0.60 -10.27 -0.66
N TYR A 547 -0.26 -11.23 -0.98
CA TYR A 547 -0.85 -11.39 -2.32
C TYR A 547 -2.25 -12.03 -2.24
N GLU A 548 -3.11 -11.73 -3.20
CA GLU A 548 -4.48 -12.26 -3.23
C GLU A 548 -4.52 -13.76 -3.56
N ASP A 549 -3.81 -14.19 -4.60
CA ASP A 549 -3.78 -15.58 -5.09
C ASP A 549 -2.32 -15.97 -5.43
N ALA A 550 -1.94 -17.22 -5.15
CA ALA A 550 -0.62 -17.76 -5.50
C ALA A 550 -0.28 -17.62 -6.99
N ARG A 551 -1.29 -17.63 -7.88
CA ARG A 551 -1.12 -17.40 -9.33
C ARG A 551 -0.60 -16.00 -9.67
N LEU A 552 -0.81 -15.04 -8.78
CA LEU A 552 -0.37 -13.65 -8.95
C LEU A 552 1.06 -13.42 -8.44
N ILE A 553 1.68 -14.38 -7.73
CA ILE A 553 3.05 -14.24 -7.19
C ILE A 553 4.05 -13.81 -8.27
N PRO A 554 4.12 -14.42 -9.47
CA PRO A 554 5.07 -13.98 -10.50
C PRO A 554 4.82 -12.55 -10.95
N LYS A 555 3.54 -12.15 -11.09
CA LYS A 555 3.15 -10.80 -11.50
C LYS A 555 3.51 -9.76 -10.43
N VAL A 556 3.22 -10.05 -9.16
CA VAL A 556 3.58 -9.21 -8.01
C VAL A 556 5.10 -9.13 -7.86
N GLY A 557 5.83 -10.22 -8.10
CA GLY A 557 7.29 -10.26 -8.11
C GLY A 557 7.89 -9.36 -9.19
N VAL A 558 7.41 -9.43 -10.44
CA VAL A 558 7.86 -8.54 -11.53
C VAL A 558 7.54 -7.08 -11.21
N ALA A 559 6.34 -6.79 -10.72
CA ALA A 559 5.96 -5.44 -10.30
C ALA A 559 6.87 -4.91 -9.19
N SER A 560 7.25 -5.77 -8.23
CA SER A 560 8.19 -5.47 -7.14
C SER A 560 9.58 -5.13 -7.68
N VAL A 561 10.12 -5.94 -8.61
CA VAL A 561 11.43 -5.71 -9.26
C VAL A 561 11.45 -4.35 -9.98
N ILE A 562 10.36 -4.00 -10.66
CA ILE A 562 10.21 -2.72 -11.35
C ILE A 562 10.12 -1.57 -10.36
N ALA A 563 9.30 -1.72 -9.31
CA ALA A 563 9.13 -0.69 -8.29
C ALA A 563 10.47 -0.39 -7.60
N GLU A 564 11.19 -1.43 -7.15
CA GLU A 564 12.51 -1.34 -6.51
C GLU A 564 13.63 -0.85 -7.46
N GLY A 565 13.35 -0.63 -8.74
CA GLY A 565 14.30 -0.04 -9.68
C GLY A 565 15.26 -1.01 -10.35
N PHE A 566 15.16 -2.32 -10.09
CA PHE A 566 16.01 -3.35 -10.70
C PHE A 566 15.70 -3.63 -12.17
N LEU A 567 14.47 -3.36 -12.62
CA LEU A 567 14.07 -3.43 -14.03
C LEU A 567 13.60 -2.05 -14.51
N VAL A 568 14.30 -1.50 -15.51
CA VAL A 568 13.94 -0.24 -16.16
C VAL A 568 13.28 -0.54 -17.50
N LEU A 569 12.01 -0.14 -17.65
CA LEU A 569 11.30 -0.27 -18.92
C LEU A 569 11.70 0.89 -19.85
N PRO A 570 11.93 0.64 -21.15
CA PRO A 570 12.46 1.63 -22.12
C PRO A 570 11.59 2.87 -22.35
N PHE A 571 10.40 2.94 -21.74
CA PHE A 571 9.44 4.05 -21.85
C PHE A 571 9.02 4.64 -20.49
N SER A 572 9.74 4.33 -19.41
CA SER A 572 9.43 4.83 -18.07
C SER A 572 10.02 6.22 -17.85
N ARG A 573 9.17 7.25 -17.68
CA ARG A 573 9.61 8.60 -17.31
C ARG A 573 9.71 8.73 -15.78
N ARG A 574 10.82 8.28 -15.18
CA ARG A 574 11.05 8.40 -13.72
C ARG A 574 11.45 9.81 -13.26
N ASN A 575 12.04 10.63 -14.13
CA ASN A 575 12.60 11.94 -13.76
C ASN A 575 11.60 13.11 -13.79
N LYS A 576 10.28 12.86 -13.69
CA LYS A 576 9.31 13.96 -13.56
C LYS A 576 9.04 14.21 -12.09
N ALA A 577 9.03 15.48 -11.68
CA ALA A 577 8.46 15.87 -10.40
C ALA A 577 6.99 15.45 -10.41
N HIS A 578 6.66 14.50 -9.53
CA HIS A 578 5.34 13.94 -9.39
C HIS A 578 4.62 14.77 -8.33
N THR A 579 4.04 15.90 -8.72
CA THR A 579 3.13 16.65 -7.86
C THR A 579 1.73 16.13 -8.11
N GLY A 580 1.12 15.49 -7.11
CA GLY A 580 -0.28 15.11 -7.20
C GLY A 580 -1.15 16.32 -7.52
N HIS A 581 -2.18 16.15 -8.34
CA HIS A 581 -3.13 17.23 -8.64
C HIS A 581 -4.33 17.26 -7.68
N HIS A 582 -4.57 16.17 -6.94
CA HIS A 582 -5.70 16.01 -6.03
C HIS A 582 -5.26 15.36 -4.72
N PRO A 583 -5.53 15.98 -3.56
CA PRO A 583 -5.24 15.38 -2.27
C PRO A 583 -6.12 14.15 -2.05
N ALA A 584 -5.55 13.11 -1.45
CA ALA A 584 -6.24 11.89 -1.05
C ALA A 584 -6.66 11.90 0.43
N VAL A 585 -6.16 12.85 1.22
CA VAL A 585 -6.59 13.12 2.60
C VAL A 585 -8.11 13.23 2.67
N PRO A 586 -8.78 12.63 3.68
CA PRO A 586 -10.21 12.78 3.89
C PRO A 586 -10.61 14.25 4.10
N GLU A 587 -11.75 14.65 3.52
CA GLU A 587 -12.27 16.02 3.61
C GLU A 587 -12.34 16.57 5.05
N PRO A 588 -12.75 15.80 6.08
CA PRO A 588 -12.76 16.30 7.45
C PRO A 588 -11.36 16.71 7.96
N LEU A 589 -10.33 15.94 7.61
CA LEU A 589 -8.95 16.21 8.01
C LEU A 589 -8.36 17.38 7.20
N ALA A 590 -8.64 17.44 5.89
CA ALA A 590 -8.24 18.56 5.05
C ALA A 590 -8.91 19.88 5.49
N ALA A 591 -10.18 19.83 5.90
CA ALA A 591 -10.95 20.99 6.37
C ALA A 591 -10.42 21.60 7.68
N THR A 592 -9.57 20.89 8.43
CA THR A 592 -8.92 21.45 9.62
C THR A 592 -7.97 22.60 9.30
N GLY A 593 -7.42 22.65 8.09
CA GLY A 593 -6.41 23.63 7.69
C GLY A 593 -5.04 23.46 8.36
N LEU A 594 -4.83 22.36 9.09
CA LEU A 594 -3.60 22.08 9.84
C LEU A 594 -2.50 21.39 8.99
N LEU A 595 -2.83 20.99 7.76
CA LEU A 595 -1.90 20.31 6.88
C LEU A 595 -1.10 21.30 6.04
N HIS A 596 0.19 21.01 5.84
CA HIS A 596 1.07 21.90 5.09
C HIS A 596 1.20 21.46 3.63
N HIS A 597 1.04 22.40 2.69
CA HIS A 597 1.16 22.14 1.26
C HIS A 597 2.58 21.82 0.78
N ASP A 598 3.61 22.09 1.60
CA ASP A 598 5.01 21.77 1.30
C ASP A 598 5.39 20.34 1.72
N GLY A 599 4.49 19.62 2.38
CA GLY A 599 4.72 18.26 2.87
C GLY A 599 5.52 18.19 4.17
N SER A 600 5.76 19.31 4.86
CA SER A 600 6.30 19.31 6.21
C SER A 600 5.30 18.74 7.23
N ALA A 601 5.81 18.25 8.36
CA ALA A 601 4.96 17.66 9.39
C ALA A 601 4.00 18.72 10.01
N PRO A 602 2.73 18.37 10.26
CA PRO A 602 1.75 19.27 10.86
C PRO A 602 1.94 19.34 12.39
N ASP A 603 1.36 20.34 13.04
CA ASP A 603 1.31 20.38 14.51
C ASP A 603 0.36 19.30 15.06
N ILE A 604 0.96 18.22 15.55
CA ILE A 604 0.24 17.07 16.12
C ILE A 604 -0.60 17.42 17.34
N THR A 605 -0.27 18.48 18.08
CA THR A 605 -0.96 18.87 19.31
C THR A 605 -2.39 19.35 19.00
N GLU A 606 -2.54 20.09 17.91
CA GLU A 606 -3.83 20.61 17.45
C GLU A 606 -4.66 19.49 16.79
N LEU A 607 -4.01 18.61 16.01
CA LEU A 607 -4.66 17.44 15.40
C LEU A 607 -5.24 16.48 16.44
N GLN A 608 -4.50 16.20 17.53
CA GLN A 608 -4.99 15.35 18.61
C GLN A 608 -6.22 15.94 19.33
N GLN A 609 -6.30 17.26 19.46
CA GLN A 609 -7.45 17.92 20.09
C GLN A 609 -8.71 17.78 19.24
N VAL A 610 -8.59 17.86 17.92
CA VAL A 610 -9.69 17.63 16.97
C VAL A 610 -10.14 16.16 16.99
N ASP A 611 -9.19 15.21 16.95
CA ASP A 611 -9.49 13.77 17.01
C ASP A 611 -10.21 13.36 18.31
N LEU A 612 -9.81 13.93 19.45
CA LEU A 612 -10.47 13.71 20.74
C LEU A 612 -11.91 14.26 20.77
N ALA A 613 -12.16 15.38 20.10
CA ALA A 613 -13.51 15.94 19.99
C ALA A 613 -14.42 15.06 19.12
N ASP A 614 -13.90 14.49 18.03
CA ASP A 614 -14.66 13.62 17.12
C ASP A 614 -14.85 12.19 17.69
N ASP A 615 -13.87 11.62 18.40
CA ASP A 615 -14.02 10.35 19.12
C ASP A 615 -15.09 10.43 20.24
N GLU A 616 -15.31 11.61 20.83
CA GLU A 616 -16.42 11.87 21.77
C GLU A 616 -17.80 11.89 21.07
N VAL A 617 -17.87 12.32 19.80
CA VAL A 617 -19.12 12.40 19.03
C VAL A 617 -19.47 11.04 18.39
N GLY A 618 -18.47 10.23 18.01
CA GLY A 618 -18.65 8.97 17.29
C GLY A 618 -18.94 7.72 18.15
N ARG A 619 -18.55 7.70 19.43
CA ARG A 619 -18.83 6.57 20.34
C ARG A 619 -20.12 6.81 21.11
N ARG A 620 -21.15 5.99 20.85
CA ARG A 620 -22.25 5.79 21.82
C ARG A 620 -21.70 5.13 23.09
N LEU A 621 -21.10 5.93 23.97
CA LEU A 621 -20.66 5.51 25.29
C LEU A 621 -21.87 5.00 26.09
N PRO A 622 -21.74 3.90 26.86
CA PRO A 622 -22.80 3.46 27.76
C PRO A 622 -23.25 4.61 28.68
N GLU A 623 -24.55 4.69 28.98
CA GLU A 623 -25.14 5.81 29.72
C GLU A 623 -24.42 6.11 31.04
N GLN A 624 -24.03 5.07 31.78
CA GLN A 624 -23.29 5.18 33.03
C GLN A 624 -21.92 5.86 32.86
N VAL A 625 -21.22 5.59 31.74
CA VAL A 625 -19.93 6.22 31.43
C VAL A 625 -20.12 7.69 31.08
N ARG A 626 -21.17 8.01 30.32
CA ARG A 626 -21.54 9.39 29.98
C ARG A 626 -21.88 10.23 31.21
N VAL A 627 -22.64 9.66 32.16
CA VAL A 627 -22.96 10.33 33.43
C VAL A 627 -21.68 10.62 34.22
N ARG A 628 -20.77 9.64 34.34
CA ARG A 628 -19.48 9.83 35.03
C ARG A 628 -18.59 10.87 34.38
N LEU A 629 -18.49 10.88 33.05
CA LEU A 629 -17.72 11.89 32.31
C LEU A 629 -18.31 13.29 32.47
N ASN A 630 -19.64 13.43 32.51
CA ASN A 630 -20.28 14.71 32.76
C ASN A 630 -20.01 15.23 34.18
N LYS A 631 -20.02 14.34 35.19
CA LYS A 631 -19.63 14.71 36.56
C LYS A 631 -18.18 15.15 36.64
N LEU A 632 -17.27 14.42 35.96
CA LEU A 632 -15.86 14.78 35.86
C LEU A 632 -15.63 16.12 35.12
N LYS A 633 -16.35 16.39 34.03
CA LYS A 633 -16.33 17.69 33.35
C LYS A 633 -16.83 18.82 34.27
N THR A 634 -17.84 18.54 35.11
CA THR A 634 -18.36 19.49 36.11
C THR A 634 -17.32 19.82 37.18
N LEU A 635 -16.64 18.80 37.73
CA LEU A 635 -15.54 19.00 38.69
C LEU A 635 -14.43 19.87 38.10
N ARG A 636 -13.97 19.55 36.88
CA ARG A 636 -12.94 20.32 36.16
C ARG A 636 -13.35 21.76 35.88
N ARG A 637 -14.59 22.00 35.46
CA ARG A 637 -15.12 23.35 35.22
C ARG A 637 -15.14 24.19 36.50
N ASN A 638 -15.35 23.56 37.64
CA ASN A 638 -15.32 24.22 38.95
C ASN A 638 -13.90 24.35 39.53
N GLY A 639 -12.85 24.01 38.75
CA GLY A 639 -11.45 24.09 39.19
C GLY A 639 -11.05 23.00 40.20
N ILE A 640 -11.85 21.93 40.33
CA ILE A 640 -11.59 20.83 41.26
C ILE A 640 -10.82 19.73 40.52
N ASP A 641 -9.66 19.34 41.05
CA ASP A 641 -8.94 18.16 40.58
C ASP A 641 -9.72 16.89 40.94
N ALA A 642 -10.11 16.13 39.91
CA ALA A 642 -10.87 14.89 40.08
C ALA A 642 -9.98 13.69 40.47
N TYR A 643 -8.66 13.80 40.33
CA TYR A 643 -7.69 12.76 40.68
C TYR A 643 -6.52 13.35 41.49
N PRO A 644 -6.80 13.96 42.65
CA PRO A 644 -5.75 14.56 43.47
C PRO A 644 -4.79 13.48 43.97
N VAL A 645 -3.51 13.83 44.12
CA VAL A 645 -2.55 12.98 44.84
C VAL A 645 -3.01 12.89 46.30
N GLY A 646 -3.46 11.71 46.72
CA GLY A 646 -4.03 11.50 48.04
C GLY A 646 -3.06 11.86 49.15
N ARG A 647 -3.52 12.62 50.14
CA ARG A 647 -2.77 12.92 51.37
C ARG A 647 -3.09 11.86 52.43
N SER A 648 -2.13 11.58 53.30
CA SER A 648 -2.39 10.70 54.44
C SER A 648 -3.38 11.38 55.39
N PRO A 649 -4.52 10.74 55.72
CA PRO A 649 -5.47 11.31 56.67
C PRO A 649 -4.83 11.41 58.06
N SER A 650 -5.28 12.37 58.86
CA SER A 650 -4.80 12.54 60.23
C SER A 650 -5.19 11.38 61.15
N HIS A 651 -6.30 10.71 60.86
CA HIS A 651 -6.87 9.62 61.65
C HIS A 651 -7.44 8.56 60.72
N THR A 652 -7.38 7.30 61.14
CA THR A 652 -8.27 6.26 60.58
C THR A 652 -9.69 6.46 61.10
N VAL A 653 -10.69 5.86 60.45
CA VAL A 653 -12.09 5.94 60.89
C VAL A 653 -12.24 5.42 62.33
N ALA A 654 -11.58 4.32 62.68
CA ALA A 654 -11.61 3.79 64.04
C ALA A 654 -10.99 4.75 65.07
N GLN A 655 -9.93 5.49 64.71
CA GLN A 655 -9.31 6.49 65.57
C GLN A 655 -10.19 7.74 65.71
N ALA A 656 -10.82 8.19 64.62
CA ALA A 656 -11.72 9.33 64.62
C ALA A 656 -12.95 9.10 65.51
N MET A 657 -13.49 7.87 65.53
CA MET A 657 -14.63 7.49 66.39
C MET A 657 -14.33 7.59 67.90
N GLY A 658 -13.06 7.59 68.30
CA GLY A 658 -12.62 7.77 69.69
C GLY A 658 -11.99 9.13 70.00
N ALA A 659 -12.01 10.07 69.05
CA ALA A 659 -11.42 11.40 69.20
C ALA A 659 -12.37 12.38 69.90
N ASP A 660 -11.81 13.42 70.53
CA ASP A 660 -12.56 14.48 71.22
C ASP A 660 -13.37 15.36 70.24
N ASP A 661 -14.56 15.78 70.65
CA ASP A 661 -15.54 16.54 69.85
C ASP A 661 -15.04 17.94 69.40
N LYS A 662 -13.91 18.40 69.96
CA LYS A 662 -13.28 19.69 69.64
C LYS A 662 -12.09 19.60 68.69
N ALA A 663 -11.61 18.39 68.38
CA ALA A 663 -10.46 18.22 67.50
C ALA A 663 -10.86 18.26 66.02
N THR A 664 -10.14 19.04 65.21
CA THR A 664 -10.27 18.95 63.74
C THR A 664 -9.54 17.71 63.24
N LEU A 665 -10.24 16.85 62.50
CA LEU A 665 -9.75 15.59 61.96
C LEU A 665 -10.00 15.50 60.45
N SER A 666 -9.04 14.95 59.73
CA SER A 666 -9.14 14.49 58.34
C SER A 666 -9.17 12.96 58.29
N VAL A 667 -10.15 12.42 57.56
CA VAL A 667 -10.37 10.98 57.29
C VAL A 667 -10.51 10.76 55.78
N SER A 668 -10.04 9.60 55.30
CA SER A 668 -10.16 9.22 53.88
C SER A 668 -10.76 7.83 53.74
N GLY A 669 -11.70 7.66 52.81
CA GLY A 669 -12.39 6.38 52.62
C GLY A 669 -13.33 6.36 51.42
N ARG A 670 -14.02 5.24 51.22
CA ARG A 670 -15.00 5.07 50.15
C ARG A 670 -16.40 5.44 50.61
N ILE A 671 -17.15 6.12 49.75
CA ILE A 671 -18.57 6.41 49.99
C ILE A 671 -19.43 5.17 49.72
N LEU A 672 -20.14 4.70 50.73
CA LEU A 672 -21.03 3.52 50.63
C LEU A 672 -22.50 3.89 50.42
N ARG A 673 -22.93 5.02 51.01
CA ARG A 673 -24.31 5.48 50.95
C ARG A 673 -24.35 6.99 51.07
N VAL A 674 -25.31 7.61 50.39
CA VAL A 674 -25.60 9.06 50.46
C VAL A 674 -27.10 9.25 50.65
N ARG A 675 -27.50 10.17 51.54
CA ARG A 675 -28.88 10.63 51.73
C ARG A 675 -28.87 12.16 51.80
N HIS A 676 -29.65 12.82 50.95
CA HIS A 676 -29.65 14.27 50.83
C HIS A 676 -31.03 14.84 51.17
N TYR A 677 -31.07 15.83 52.07
CA TYR A 677 -32.29 16.50 52.55
C TYR A 677 -32.25 18.01 52.28
N GLY A 678 -31.78 18.42 51.09
CA GLY A 678 -31.78 19.81 50.62
C GLY A 678 -30.66 20.67 51.23
N GLY A 679 -30.72 20.91 52.53
CA GLY A 679 -29.73 21.71 53.28
C GLY A 679 -28.63 20.89 53.98
N VAL A 680 -28.90 19.58 54.16
CA VAL A 680 -28.05 18.66 54.92
C VAL A 680 -27.90 17.35 54.15
N LEU A 681 -26.68 16.80 54.13
CA LEU A 681 -26.37 15.51 53.51
C LEU A 681 -25.68 14.57 54.51
N PHE A 682 -26.15 13.34 54.55
CA PHE A 682 -25.54 12.25 55.31
C PHE A 682 -24.88 11.27 54.34
N ALA A 683 -23.58 11.04 54.51
CA ALA A 683 -22.86 10.02 53.74
C ALA A 683 -22.22 8.99 54.67
N HIS A 684 -22.12 7.73 54.25
CA HIS A 684 -21.38 6.70 54.98
C HIS A 684 -20.02 6.51 54.32
N LEU A 685 -18.96 6.78 55.08
CA LEU A 685 -17.58 6.63 54.68
C LEU A 685 -17.00 5.37 55.31
N ARG A 686 -16.30 4.55 54.51
CA ARG A 686 -15.61 3.36 54.99
C ARG A 686 -14.13 3.38 54.63
N ASP A 687 -13.29 3.13 55.61
CA ASP A 687 -11.89 2.78 55.40
C ASP A 687 -11.62 1.31 55.78
N TRP A 688 -10.34 0.92 55.88
CA TRP A 688 -9.96 -0.45 56.26
C TRP A 688 -10.15 -0.74 57.76
N THR A 689 -10.44 0.26 58.59
CA THR A 689 -10.58 0.15 60.05
C THR A 689 -12.02 0.21 60.53
N GLY A 690 -12.94 0.83 59.78
CA GLY A 690 -14.34 0.94 60.18
C GLY A 690 -15.21 1.76 59.22
N GLU A 691 -16.44 2.01 59.67
CA GLU A 691 -17.43 2.83 58.98
C GLU A 691 -17.84 4.01 59.87
N MET A 692 -17.97 5.20 59.31
CA MET A 692 -18.50 6.38 59.99
C MET A 692 -19.51 7.14 59.13
N GLN A 693 -20.40 7.88 59.79
CA GLN A 693 -21.34 8.77 59.12
C GLN A 693 -20.73 10.18 59.04
N LEU A 694 -20.68 10.71 57.83
CA LEU A 694 -20.37 12.10 57.53
C LEU A 694 -21.66 12.92 57.50
N LEU A 695 -21.61 14.10 58.12
CA LEU A 695 -22.66 15.11 58.07
C LEU A 695 -22.13 16.34 57.35
N LEU A 696 -22.70 16.64 56.19
CA LEU A 696 -22.41 17.83 55.40
C LEU A 696 -23.59 18.80 55.55
N ASP A 697 -23.44 19.80 56.41
CA ASP A 697 -24.42 20.87 56.61
C ASP A 697 -23.95 22.14 55.91
N ASN A 698 -24.78 22.70 55.03
CA ASN A 698 -24.45 23.92 54.29
C ASN A 698 -24.11 25.12 55.19
N SER A 699 -24.58 25.16 56.44
CA SER A 699 -24.24 26.21 57.41
C SER A 699 -22.82 26.09 57.97
N CYS A 700 -22.21 24.91 57.88
CA CYS A 700 -20.89 24.59 58.43
C CYS A 700 -19.80 24.38 57.35
N LEU A 701 -20.19 24.22 56.08
CA LEU A 701 -19.25 24.01 54.98
C LEU A 701 -18.51 25.31 54.62
N GLN A 702 -17.18 25.26 54.67
CA GLN A 702 -16.32 26.39 54.29
C GLN A 702 -16.23 26.56 52.76
N GLN A 703 -16.41 25.48 52.00
CA GLN A 703 -16.33 25.45 50.54
C GLN A 703 -17.36 24.49 49.95
N GLY A 704 -18.07 24.94 48.91
CA GLY A 704 -19.10 24.16 48.22
C GLY A 704 -20.40 23.99 49.00
N ARG A 705 -21.35 23.28 48.40
CA ARG A 705 -22.63 22.91 49.01
C ARG A 705 -22.79 21.40 49.06
N ALA A 706 -23.61 20.90 49.99
CA ALA A 706 -24.01 19.50 50.07
C ALA A 706 -24.62 18.99 48.74
N ALA A 707 -25.32 19.87 48.00
CA ALA A 707 -25.85 19.58 46.67
C ALA A 707 -24.74 19.32 45.63
N ASP A 708 -23.62 20.04 45.70
CA ASP A 708 -22.48 19.86 44.79
C ASP A 708 -21.83 18.49 45.01
N PHE A 709 -21.71 18.07 46.27
CA PHE A 709 -21.22 16.74 46.65
C PHE A 709 -22.13 15.65 46.07
N ASN A 710 -23.45 15.75 46.23
CA ASN A 710 -24.39 14.78 45.69
C ASN A 710 -24.42 14.75 44.15
N ALA A 711 -24.18 15.88 43.49
CA ALA A 711 -24.17 15.99 42.04
C ALA A 711 -22.90 15.38 41.41
N THR A 712 -21.77 15.42 42.10
CA THR A 712 -20.45 15.09 41.53
C THR A 712 -19.84 13.79 42.03
N ILE A 713 -20.18 13.32 43.23
CA ILE A 713 -19.62 12.10 43.84
C ILE A 713 -20.55 10.90 43.64
N ASP A 714 -19.98 9.74 43.29
CA ASP A 714 -20.67 8.46 43.14
C ASP A 714 -20.40 7.51 44.33
N LEU A 715 -21.25 6.49 44.48
CA LEU A 715 -20.98 5.38 45.38
C LEU A 715 -19.72 4.63 44.95
N GLY A 716 -18.83 4.38 45.91
CA GLY A 716 -17.53 3.73 45.71
C GLY A 716 -16.37 4.70 45.49
N ASP A 717 -16.64 5.99 45.27
CA ASP A 717 -15.59 7.01 45.12
C ASP A 717 -14.80 7.17 46.43
N LEU A 718 -13.49 7.36 46.29
CA LEU A 718 -12.59 7.66 47.39
C LEU A 718 -12.62 9.17 47.63
N VAL A 719 -12.89 9.57 48.87
CA VAL A 719 -12.90 10.97 49.28
C VAL A 719 -12.05 11.17 50.53
N GLU A 720 -11.47 12.36 50.65
CA GLU A 720 -10.87 12.88 51.88
C GLU A 720 -11.79 13.96 52.44
N MET A 721 -12.03 13.92 53.74
CA MET A 721 -12.97 14.81 54.44
C MET A 721 -12.36 15.32 55.72
N THR A 722 -12.41 16.65 55.92
CA THR A 722 -11.91 17.31 57.13
C THR A 722 -13.06 17.96 57.90
N GLY A 723 -13.16 17.69 59.19
CA GLY A 723 -14.25 18.18 60.04
C GLY A 723 -13.98 17.96 61.53
N HIS A 724 -15.05 17.95 62.34
CA HIS A 724 -15.01 17.70 63.79
C HIS A 724 -15.96 16.55 64.13
N MET A 725 -15.68 15.81 65.20
CA MET A 725 -16.64 14.83 65.72
C MET A 725 -17.88 15.53 66.28
N GLY A 726 -19.04 14.91 66.09
CA GLY A 726 -20.29 15.40 66.61
C GLY A 726 -21.33 14.29 66.67
N SER A 727 -22.28 14.42 67.58
CA SER A 727 -23.39 13.48 67.71
C SER A 727 -24.59 13.97 66.90
N SER A 728 -25.06 13.18 65.95
CA SER A 728 -26.37 13.43 65.35
C SER A 728 -27.46 13.16 66.40
N LYS A 729 -28.35 14.12 66.65
CA LYS A 729 -29.52 13.90 67.50
C LYS A 729 -30.35 12.79 66.85
N ARG A 730 -30.42 11.61 67.47
CA ARG A 730 -31.43 10.60 67.12
C ARG A 730 -32.80 11.21 67.40
N GLU A 731 -33.55 11.53 66.34
CA GLU A 731 -35.01 11.48 66.46
C GLU A 731 -35.42 10.00 66.60
N PRO A 732 -36.20 9.63 67.63
CA PRO A 732 -36.74 8.29 67.72
C PRO A 732 -37.92 8.15 66.77
N GLY A 733 -37.78 7.25 65.78
CA GLY A 733 -38.89 6.71 65.00
C GLY A 733 -39.06 7.30 63.61
N HIS A 734 -38.59 6.56 62.60
CA HIS A 734 -39.42 6.03 61.50
C HIS A 734 -38.65 4.99 60.67
#